data_AF-A0A5R8NYW9-F1
#
_entry.id   AF-A0A5R8NYW9-F1
#
_cell.length_a   1.000
_cell.length_b   1.000
_cell.length_c   1.000
_cell.angle_alpha   90.00
_cell.angle_beta   90.00
_cell.angle_gamma   90.00
#
_symmetry.space_group_name_H-M   'P 1'
#
loop_
_entity.id
_entity.type
_entity.pdbx_description
1 polymer ?
#
loop_
_entity_poly.entity_id
_entity_poly.type
_entity_poly.pdbx_seq_one_letter_code
_entity_poly.pdbx_strand_id
1 'polypeptide(L)'
;MRRRLLPMLCAVTVAAALLTAPARPALAATGDQPYASYWFPKTILDWDPATDPDARFNRSRVPLRPRAQDPALKANPHARAGEGGVVSLVSFAPTSDNPSQGSLDADYYAFGHWQYVDTLVFWGGSSAEGLILAPNPTVIDAAHRNGVKVYGTVFFPPEVFGGQLQWVRDFVEKRGHSYPVADKLVQVAEHHGFDGWFINQETEGGDAALAAELRSLMKYARAKGPVEFMWYDAMTESGTVDWQEALTPANDAFLNDPGRVADSMFLDFGWDAAKLRSSRALARSLGRDEHELYAGIDTEADGYVTDVPWDALFPAGRPHAASLGIYRPEWTWRSSSGPADFRARDSRFWVGANGDPSDTSSPPTGKGPAQKAPAWKGLARYVAESTPVTGKPFVTGFNLGHGDFYNVGGVRVRDGGWNNLSVQDVPPTYQWLVSSRGTELTPSIDFGDAYEGGSSLRLTGRLDAVNTVRLYQTRLPVAADTKMSVVVKTPAAGPTHLRAAVSFTDAPTRFTTFDLGSTRGTGWERRTIDLSAHAGRTIAQIGLRTTGVNKDYDIRVGQLAVYDGAVDRPSAPSGLTVLGVTDVSDDRKSLRLAWAGSRGKVHHYDVYRRDPGGGRTYLGATPNDAYFVPRLDRAGAETSTTIEVEAVSTEYGRSPAATVAVPWAGDPGPSGRPSTSGGSTTSRDLATPTS
;
A
#
# COMPACT_ATOMS: atom_id res chain seq x y z
N MET A 1 -13.72 66.83 -6.54
CA MET A 1 -15.16 66.50 -6.60
C MET A 1 -15.32 65.00 -6.38
N ARG A 2 -16.07 64.63 -5.33
CA ARG A 2 -16.42 63.26 -4.98
C ARG A 2 -17.42 62.69 -5.98
N ARG A 3 -17.28 61.40 -6.35
CA ARG A 3 -18.43 60.47 -6.42
C ARG A 3 -17.93 59.03 -6.39
N ARG A 4 -18.15 58.42 -5.23
CA ARG A 4 -18.17 56.97 -4.98
C ARG A 4 -19.38 56.37 -5.68
N LEU A 5 -19.26 55.16 -6.22
CA LEU A 5 -20.39 54.24 -6.42
C LEU A 5 -19.91 52.80 -6.20
N LEU A 6 -20.60 52.14 -5.27
CA LEU A 6 -20.57 50.74 -4.85
C LEU A 6 -20.71 49.75 -6.03
N PRO A 7 -20.26 48.50 -5.85
CA PRO A 7 -21.02 47.34 -6.27
C PRO A 7 -21.67 46.64 -5.07
N MET A 8 -22.93 46.29 -5.27
CA MET A 8 -23.85 45.58 -4.38
C MET A 8 -23.25 44.31 -3.75
N LEU A 9 -23.40 44.20 -2.42
CA LEU A 9 -23.49 42.91 -1.74
C LEU A 9 -24.84 42.27 -2.08
N CYS A 10 -24.84 41.15 -2.80
CA CYS A 10 -25.96 40.22 -2.78
C CYS A 10 -25.82 39.34 -1.53
N ALA A 11 -26.68 39.60 -0.55
CA ALA A 11 -26.89 38.74 0.60
C ALA A 11 -27.57 37.44 0.12
N VAL A 12 -26.85 36.31 0.20
CA VAL A 12 -27.46 34.99 0.14
C VAL A 12 -27.78 34.60 1.59
N THR A 13 -29.06 34.69 1.94
CA THR A 13 -29.65 34.14 3.15
C THR A 13 -29.51 32.61 3.12
N VAL A 14 -28.58 32.08 3.92
CA VAL A 14 -28.53 30.65 4.25
C VAL A 14 -29.67 30.36 5.22
N ALA A 15 -30.75 29.79 4.69
CA ALA A 15 -31.84 29.27 5.49
C ALA A 15 -31.36 28.01 6.24
N ALA A 16 -31.27 28.10 7.55
CA ALA A 16 -31.17 26.97 8.46
C ALA A 16 -32.57 26.38 8.67
N ALA A 17 -32.75 25.13 8.24
CA ALA A 17 -33.83 24.22 8.61
C ALA A 17 -33.50 22.86 7.99
N LEU A 18 -33.68 21.70 8.59
CA LEU A 18 -34.21 21.27 9.88
C LEU A 18 -33.73 19.81 10.02
N LEU A 19 -33.47 19.37 11.26
CA LEU A 19 -33.27 17.97 11.61
C LEU A 19 -34.38 17.10 11.01
N THR A 20 -34.01 16.14 10.16
CA THR A 20 -34.88 14.99 9.83
C THR A 20 -34.42 13.77 10.63
N ALA A 21 -35.43 13.12 11.21
CA ALA A 21 -35.41 12.01 12.15
C ALA A 21 -34.72 10.74 11.61
N PRO A 22 -34.54 9.69 12.44
CA PRO A 22 -33.50 8.69 12.26
C PRO A 22 -33.72 7.91 10.96
N ALA A 23 -32.60 7.59 10.31
CA ALA A 23 -32.58 6.54 9.32
C ALA A 23 -33.34 5.33 9.88
N ARG A 24 -34.22 4.73 9.07
CA ARG A 24 -34.75 3.39 9.35
C ARG A 24 -33.58 2.53 9.83
N PRO A 25 -33.73 1.71 10.89
CA PRO A 25 -32.67 0.80 11.25
C PRO A 25 -32.37 -0.02 10.00
N ALA A 26 -31.15 0.15 9.46
CA ALA A 26 -30.54 -0.92 8.70
C ALA A 26 -30.79 -2.20 9.52
N LEU A 27 -31.22 -3.28 8.87
CA LEU A 27 -31.27 -4.58 9.54
C LEU A 27 -30.03 -4.69 10.42
N ALA A 28 -30.21 -4.99 11.71
CA ALA A 28 -29.08 -5.13 12.63
C ALA A 28 -28.05 -6.00 11.93
N ALA A 29 -26.95 -5.38 11.48
CA ALA A 29 -26.01 -6.08 10.64
C ALA A 29 -25.44 -7.20 11.49
N THR A 30 -25.33 -8.40 10.92
CA THR A 30 -24.49 -9.42 11.54
C THR A 30 -23.08 -8.83 11.71
N GLY A 31 -22.38 -9.21 12.77
CA GLY A 31 -20.99 -8.81 12.99
C GLY A 31 -20.03 -9.57 12.07
N ASP A 32 -20.41 -9.85 10.83
CA ASP A 32 -19.64 -10.71 9.94
C ASP A 32 -18.49 -9.95 9.28
N GLN A 33 -17.50 -10.68 8.76
CA GLN A 33 -16.36 -10.11 8.05
C GLN A 33 -16.82 -9.29 6.83
N PRO A 34 -16.41 -8.00 6.68
CA PRO A 34 -16.59 -7.27 5.45
C PRO A 34 -15.53 -7.66 4.41
N TYR A 35 -15.92 -7.67 3.14
CA TYR A 35 -15.05 -8.02 2.02
C TYR A 35 -15.00 -6.90 0.96
N ALA A 36 -13.94 -6.89 0.16
CA ALA A 36 -13.81 -6.02 -1.01
C ALA A 36 -15.02 -6.23 -1.93
N SER A 37 -15.58 -5.14 -2.45
CA SER A 37 -16.79 -5.24 -3.25
C SER A 37 -16.51 -5.73 -4.66
N TYR A 38 -17.31 -6.70 -5.11
CA TYR A 38 -17.27 -7.21 -6.47
C TYR A 38 -18.67 -7.43 -7.04
N TRP A 39 -18.81 -7.35 -8.36
CA TRP A 39 -20.11 -7.41 -9.03
C TRP A 39 -20.06 -8.01 -10.43
N PHE A 40 -21.22 -8.44 -10.91
CA PHE A 40 -21.51 -8.53 -12.34
C PHE A 40 -22.12 -7.21 -12.82
N PRO A 41 -22.11 -6.91 -14.13
CA PRO A 41 -22.69 -5.69 -14.68
C PRO A 41 -24.14 -5.42 -14.25
N LYS A 42 -24.93 -6.47 -14.05
CA LYS A 42 -26.32 -6.34 -13.57
C LYS A 42 -26.40 -6.06 -12.07
N THR A 43 -25.54 -6.69 -11.25
CA THR A 43 -25.64 -6.59 -9.79
C THR A 43 -25.06 -5.27 -9.27
N ILE A 44 -24.12 -4.64 -9.98
CA ILE A 44 -23.61 -3.31 -9.59
C ILE A 44 -24.69 -2.22 -9.68
N LEU A 45 -25.72 -2.40 -10.51
CA LEU A 45 -26.80 -1.43 -10.66
C LEU A 45 -27.62 -1.25 -9.37
N ASP A 46 -27.69 -2.30 -8.55
CA ASP A 46 -28.38 -2.30 -7.26
C ASP A 46 -27.48 -1.83 -6.10
N TRP A 47 -26.19 -1.61 -6.35
CA TRP A 47 -25.27 -1.18 -5.30
C TRP A 47 -25.58 0.25 -4.84
N ASP A 48 -25.85 0.42 -3.55
CA ASP A 48 -25.98 1.72 -2.91
C ASP A 48 -25.17 1.70 -1.60
N PRO A 49 -24.17 2.59 -1.44
CA PRO A 49 -23.35 2.63 -0.24
C PRO A 49 -24.15 2.92 1.05
N ALA A 50 -25.37 3.46 0.94
CA ALA A 50 -26.25 3.67 2.09
C ALA A 50 -26.88 2.37 2.61
N THR A 51 -26.97 1.33 1.78
CA THR A 51 -27.61 0.05 2.13
C THR A 51 -26.65 -1.13 2.16
N ASP A 52 -25.50 -1.03 1.49
CA ASP A 52 -24.43 -2.02 1.57
C ASP A 52 -23.74 -1.97 2.95
N PRO A 53 -23.81 -3.04 3.77
CA PRO A 53 -23.24 -3.05 5.11
C PRO A 53 -21.70 -3.04 5.11
N ASP A 54 -21.05 -3.38 4.00
CA ASP A 54 -19.59 -3.43 3.85
C ASP A 54 -19.02 -2.12 3.29
N ALA A 55 -19.83 -1.31 2.60
CA ALA A 55 -19.38 -0.08 1.92
C ALA A 55 -18.59 0.87 2.83
N ARG A 56 -19.00 1.02 4.09
CA ARG A 56 -18.28 1.85 5.07
C ARG A 56 -16.87 1.31 5.34
N PHE A 57 -16.71 0.00 5.43
CA PHE A 57 -15.45 -0.67 5.71
C PHE A 57 -14.52 -0.67 4.50
N ASN A 58 -15.06 -0.62 3.28
CA ASN A 58 -14.34 -0.60 2.00
C ASN A 58 -13.79 0.78 1.58
N ARG A 59 -14.01 1.81 2.40
CA ARG A 59 -13.59 3.18 2.08
C ARG A 59 -12.18 3.50 2.58
N SER A 60 -11.33 3.97 1.67
CA SER A 60 -10.04 4.58 2.02
C SER A 60 -10.23 5.95 2.67
N ARG A 61 -9.35 6.30 3.61
CA ARG A 61 -9.25 7.65 4.21
C ARG A 61 -7.91 8.32 3.98
N VAL A 62 -7.00 7.65 3.28
CA VAL A 62 -5.68 8.18 2.98
C VAL A 62 -5.74 8.83 1.59
N PRO A 63 -5.58 10.16 1.47
CA PRO A 63 -5.55 10.81 0.17
C PRO A 63 -4.27 10.45 -0.59
N LEU A 64 -4.37 10.35 -1.92
CA LEU A 64 -3.23 10.19 -2.82
C LEU A 64 -2.20 11.30 -2.59
N ARG A 65 -0.99 10.94 -2.16
CA ARG A 65 0.09 11.91 -1.91
C ARG A 65 0.80 12.32 -3.20
N PRO A 66 1.26 13.58 -3.30
CA PRO A 66 2.15 13.97 -4.38
C PRO A 66 3.50 13.27 -4.26
N ARG A 67 4.09 12.91 -5.40
CA ARG A 67 5.43 12.32 -5.50
C ARG A 67 6.42 13.29 -6.09
N ALA A 68 7.68 13.09 -5.75
CA ALA A 68 8.80 13.79 -6.36
C ALA A 68 9.88 12.80 -6.79
N GLN A 69 10.55 13.14 -7.88
CA GLN A 69 11.83 12.55 -8.28
C GLN A 69 12.89 13.65 -8.33
N ASP A 70 14.14 13.27 -8.12
CA ASP A 70 15.29 14.16 -8.28
C ASP A 70 16.33 13.38 -9.10
N PRO A 71 16.53 13.73 -10.37
CA PRO A 71 17.49 13.05 -11.23
C PRO A 71 18.92 13.03 -10.68
N ALA A 72 19.28 13.97 -9.79
CA ALA A 72 20.60 14.02 -9.15
C ALA A 72 20.74 13.00 -8.01
N LEU A 73 19.64 12.40 -7.56
CA LEU A 73 19.60 11.51 -6.40
C LEU A 73 19.26 10.06 -6.73
N LYS A 74 18.96 9.74 -7.99
CA LYS A 74 18.76 8.35 -8.44
C LYS A 74 19.91 7.45 -7.97
N ALA A 75 19.60 6.24 -7.51
CA ALA A 75 20.67 5.33 -7.08
C ALA A 75 21.46 4.79 -8.28
N ASN A 76 20.75 4.39 -9.34
CA ASN A 76 21.37 3.81 -10.52
C ASN A 76 21.69 4.87 -11.58
N PRO A 77 22.92 4.93 -12.10
CA PRO A 77 23.27 5.87 -13.17
C PRO A 77 22.49 5.61 -14.47
N HIS A 78 22.01 4.38 -14.69
CA HIS A 78 21.26 4.00 -15.89
C HIS A 78 19.75 4.24 -15.79
N ALA A 79 19.23 4.42 -14.56
CA ALA A 79 17.84 4.73 -14.37
C ALA A 79 17.47 6.11 -14.92
N ARG A 80 16.24 6.26 -15.40
CA ARG A 80 15.69 7.52 -15.90
C ARG A 80 14.61 8.04 -14.95
N ALA A 81 14.66 9.34 -14.69
CA ALA A 81 13.72 10.05 -13.83
C ALA A 81 12.78 10.88 -14.70
N GLY A 82 11.49 10.90 -14.37
CA GLY A 82 10.45 11.61 -15.11
C GLY A 82 10.17 11.06 -16.51
N GLU A 83 10.47 9.78 -16.74
CA GLU A 83 10.38 9.18 -18.08
C GLU A 83 9.90 7.72 -17.99
N GLY A 84 8.80 7.41 -18.68
CA GLY A 84 8.09 6.15 -18.51
C GLY A 84 7.49 5.99 -17.11
N GLY A 85 6.55 5.06 -16.98
CA GLY A 85 5.99 4.64 -15.70
C GLY A 85 5.94 3.12 -15.57
N VAL A 86 5.55 2.66 -14.39
CA VAL A 86 5.30 1.24 -14.12
C VAL A 86 3.89 1.06 -13.61
N VAL A 87 3.13 0.18 -14.27
CA VAL A 87 1.88 -0.36 -13.75
C VAL A 87 2.10 -1.79 -13.25
N SER A 88 1.54 -2.09 -12.08
CA SER A 88 1.66 -3.40 -11.43
C SER A 88 0.28 -4.02 -11.20
N LEU A 89 -0.05 -5.12 -11.89
CA LEU A 89 -1.31 -5.87 -11.73
C LEU A 89 -1.11 -6.96 -10.68
N VAL A 90 -1.73 -6.81 -9.52
CA VAL A 90 -1.44 -7.63 -8.33
C VAL A 90 -2.70 -8.29 -7.78
N SER A 91 -2.67 -9.62 -7.60
CA SER A 91 -3.75 -10.36 -6.91
C SER A 91 -3.41 -10.59 -5.43
N PHE A 92 -3.94 -9.71 -4.58
CA PHE A 92 -3.72 -9.74 -3.11
C PHE A 92 -4.49 -10.87 -2.39
N ALA A 93 -5.63 -11.27 -2.93
CA ALA A 93 -6.45 -12.39 -2.47
C ALA A 93 -7.38 -12.82 -3.64
N PRO A 94 -8.20 -13.86 -3.50
CA PRO A 94 -9.25 -14.16 -4.49
C PRO A 94 -10.23 -12.98 -4.66
N THR A 95 -11.10 -13.05 -5.68
CA THR A 95 -12.07 -11.97 -5.95
C THR A 95 -13.10 -11.92 -4.84
N SER A 96 -13.71 -13.07 -4.52
CA SER A 96 -14.48 -13.27 -3.31
C SER A 96 -13.54 -13.46 -2.12
N ASP A 97 -14.05 -13.26 -0.91
CA ASP A 97 -13.30 -13.51 0.33
C ASP A 97 -12.03 -12.64 0.52
N ASN A 98 -11.94 -11.51 -0.17
CA ASN A 98 -10.87 -10.52 0.01
C ASN A 98 -11.18 -9.58 1.18
N PRO A 99 -10.58 -9.70 2.38
CA PRO A 99 -11.01 -8.96 3.56
C PRO A 99 -10.79 -7.45 3.39
N SER A 100 -11.79 -6.64 3.73
CA SER A 100 -11.70 -5.18 3.57
C SER A 100 -10.55 -4.56 4.36
N GLN A 101 -10.21 -5.09 5.54
CA GLN A 101 -9.31 -4.43 6.51
C GLN A 101 -8.18 -5.35 6.98
N GLY A 102 -7.78 -6.31 6.14
CA GLY A 102 -6.74 -7.30 6.44
C GLY A 102 -7.25 -8.46 7.29
N SER A 103 -6.33 -9.24 7.86
CA SER A 103 -6.67 -10.44 8.64
C SER A 103 -5.69 -10.72 9.79
N LEU A 104 -5.93 -11.80 10.54
CA LEU A 104 -5.08 -12.26 11.64
C LEU A 104 -3.98 -13.22 11.16
N ASP A 105 -3.52 -13.06 9.92
CA ASP A 105 -2.44 -13.84 9.31
C ASP A 105 -1.28 -12.90 8.91
N ALA A 106 -0.05 -13.28 9.20
CA ALA A 106 1.13 -12.53 8.79
C ALA A 106 1.58 -12.87 7.35
N ASP A 107 1.13 -14.00 6.80
CA ASP A 107 1.47 -14.44 5.45
C ASP A 107 0.63 -13.69 4.41
N TYR A 108 1.17 -12.56 3.95
CA TYR A 108 0.50 -11.66 3.03
C TYR A 108 1.52 -10.96 2.13
N TYR A 109 1.09 -10.57 0.92
CA TYR A 109 1.92 -9.76 0.04
C TYR A 109 2.00 -8.31 0.52
N ALA A 110 2.80 -8.08 1.56
CA ALA A 110 3.08 -6.77 2.12
C ALA A 110 4.06 -5.99 1.22
N PHE A 111 3.55 -5.53 0.07
CA PHE A 111 4.34 -4.85 -0.95
C PHE A 111 5.08 -3.62 -0.41
N GLY A 112 6.39 -3.53 -0.66
CA GLY A 112 7.28 -2.54 -0.06
C GLY A 112 8.13 -1.72 -1.06
N HIS A 113 7.88 -1.87 -2.37
CA HIS A 113 8.69 -1.27 -3.44
C HIS A 113 7.94 -0.18 -4.21
N TRP A 114 7.06 0.56 -3.53
CA TRP A 114 6.22 1.61 -4.10
C TRP A 114 6.99 2.72 -4.82
N GLN A 115 8.28 2.93 -4.53
CA GLN A 115 9.11 3.93 -5.18
C GLN A 115 9.30 3.70 -6.69
N TYR A 116 9.04 2.49 -7.19
CA TYR A 116 9.17 2.13 -8.60
C TYR A 116 7.85 1.99 -9.34
N VAL A 117 6.70 2.03 -8.64
CA VAL A 117 5.36 1.85 -9.22
C VAL A 117 4.65 3.20 -9.30
N ASP A 118 3.91 3.46 -10.37
CA ASP A 118 3.10 4.68 -10.56
C ASP A 118 1.60 4.40 -10.42
N THR A 119 1.18 3.24 -10.92
CA THR A 119 -0.19 2.76 -10.80
C THR A 119 -0.18 1.29 -10.36
N LEU A 120 -1.03 0.95 -9.40
CA LEU A 120 -1.33 -0.44 -9.05
C LEU A 120 -2.72 -0.78 -9.58
N VAL A 121 -2.84 -1.89 -10.29
CA VAL A 121 -4.13 -2.49 -10.65
C VAL A 121 -4.40 -3.60 -9.65
N PHE A 122 -5.51 -3.48 -8.93
CA PHE A 122 -5.97 -4.49 -7.99
C PHE A 122 -6.61 -5.64 -8.79
N TRP A 123 -5.79 -6.63 -9.10
CA TRP A 123 -6.11 -7.68 -10.06
C TRP A 123 -7.04 -8.73 -9.45
N GLY A 124 -8.10 -9.04 -10.18
CA GLY A 124 -9.07 -10.07 -9.85
C GLY A 124 -10.27 -9.98 -10.77
N GLY A 125 -11.32 -10.71 -10.43
CA GLY A 125 -12.48 -10.94 -11.28
C GLY A 125 -12.46 -12.35 -11.87
N SER A 126 -13.62 -12.99 -11.92
CA SER A 126 -13.80 -14.30 -12.54
C SER A 126 -15.27 -14.50 -12.94
N SER A 127 -15.51 -15.44 -13.85
CA SER A 127 -16.86 -15.82 -14.27
C SER A 127 -17.72 -16.41 -13.14
N ALA A 128 -17.08 -16.91 -12.08
CA ALA A 128 -17.76 -17.55 -10.94
C ALA A 128 -18.04 -16.59 -9.77
N GLU A 129 -17.22 -15.55 -9.59
CA GLU A 129 -17.31 -14.64 -8.45
C GLU A 129 -17.97 -13.30 -8.84
N GLY A 130 -17.45 -12.67 -9.90
CA GLY A 130 -17.84 -11.34 -10.36
C GLY A 130 -16.78 -10.74 -11.28
N LEU A 131 -17.18 -9.83 -12.16
CA LEU A 131 -16.33 -9.28 -13.23
C LEU A 131 -15.76 -7.90 -12.90
N ILE A 132 -16.40 -7.17 -11.99
CA ILE A 132 -16.05 -5.81 -11.59
C ILE A 132 -15.58 -5.89 -10.14
N LEU A 133 -14.30 -5.68 -9.88
CA LEU A 133 -13.68 -5.75 -8.55
C LEU A 133 -13.14 -4.38 -8.15
N ALA A 134 -13.69 -3.81 -7.08
CA ALA A 134 -13.13 -2.62 -6.45
C ALA A 134 -11.96 -3.01 -5.53
N PRO A 135 -10.89 -2.20 -5.46
CA PRO A 135 -9.77 -2.45 -4.56
C PRO A 135 -10.20 -2.39 -3.09
N ASN A 136 -9.60 -3.24 -2.25
CA ASN A 136 -9.78 -3.12 -0.81
C ASN A 136 -9.04 -1.86 -0.27
N PRO A 137 -9.51 -1.25 0.83
CA PRO A 137 -8.92 -0.02 1.33
C PRO A 137 -7.53 -0.19 1.92
N THR A 138 -7.12 -1.39 2.35
CA THR A 138 -5.74 -1.59 2.82
C THR A 138 -4.71 -1.29 1.73
N VAL A 139 -4.99 -1.73 0.50
CA VAL A 139 -4.13 -1.48 -0.65
C VAL A 139 -4.25 -0.04 -1.11
N ILE A 140 -5.46 0.53 -1.18
CA ILE A 140 -5.66 1.95 -1.52
C ILE A 140 -4.86 2.83 -0.55
N ASP A 141 -5.01 2.61 0.75
CA ASP A 141 -4.38 3.43 1.79
C ASP A 141 -2.84 3.37 1.71
N ALA A 142 -2.27 2.17 1.50
CA ALA A 142 -0.83 1.99 1.36
C ALA A 142 -0.29 2.64 0.08
N ALA A 143 -0.94 2.42 -1.05
CA ALA A 143 -0.57 3.02 -2.33
C ALA A 143 -0.65 4.54 -2.28
N HIS A 144 -1.76 5.10 -1.78
CA HIS A 144 -1.97 6.54 -1.64
C HIS A 144 -0.97 7.21 -0.70
N ARG A 145 -0.61 6.56 0.42
CA ARG A 145 0.46 7.04 1.32
C ARG A 145 1.82 7.11 0.61
N ASN A 146 2.02 6.30 -0.43
CA ASN A 146 3.19 6.30 -1.29
C ASN A 146 3.01 7.06 -2.61
N GLY A 147 1.84 7.69 -2.81
CA GLY A 147 1.48 8.49 -3.98
C GLY A 147 1.23 7.70 -5.26
N VAL A 148 0.94 6.40 -5.13
CA VAL A 148 0.65 5.48 -6.23
C VAL A 148 -0.85 5.41 -6.43
N LYS A 149 -1.31 5.56 -7.68
CA LYS A 149 -2.73 5.43 -8.02
C LYS A 149 -3.17 3.97 -7.92
N VAL A 150 -4.44 3.72 -7.59
CA VAL A 150 -5.01 2.37 -7.55
C VAL A 150 -6.21 2.28 -8.48
N TYR A 151 -6.17 1.30 -9.38
CA TYR A 151 -7.30 0.95 -10.23
C TYR A 151 -7.97 -0.34 -9.76
N GLY A 152 -9.29 -0.35 -9.78
CA GLY A 152 -10.07 -1.59 -9.77
C GLY A 152 -9.95 -2.32 -11.11
N THR A 153 -10.50 -3.53 -11.18
CA THR A 153 -10.49 -4.35 -12.39
C THR A 153 -11.90 -4.56 -12.91
N VAL A 154 -12.09 -4.41 -14.22
CA VAL A 154 -13.23 -4.96 -14.96
C VAL A 154 -12.67 -6.01 -15.91
N PHE A 155 -12.89 -7.27 -15.61
CA PHE A 155 -12.39 -8.39 -16.39
C PHE A 155 -13.55 -9.15 -17.02
N PHE A 156 -13.56 -9.21 -18.36
CA PHE A 156 -14.44 -10.09 -19.14
C PHE A 156 -13.62 -11.29 -19.60
N PRO A 157 -13.76 -12.47 -18.96
CA PRO A 157 -12.92 -13.62 -19.25
C PRO A 157 -13.09 -14.14 -20.68
N PRO A 158 -12.09 -14.85 -21.22
CA PRO A 158 -12.26 -15.68 -22.42
C PRO A 158 -13.37 -16.72 -22.25
N GLU A 159 -14.00 -17.17 -23.35
CA GLU A 159 -15.05 -18.19 -23.31
C GLU A 159 -14.58 -19.48 -22.60
N VAL A 160 -13.32 -19.89 -22.78
CA VAL A 160 -12.74 -21.08 -22.14
C VAL A 160 -12.69 -21.00 -20.60
N PHE A 161 -12.75 -19.78 -20.05
CA PHE A 161 -12.83 -19.52 -18.61
C PHE A 161 -14.25 -19.10 -18.18
N GLY A 162 -15.26 -19.39 -18.99
CA GLY A 162 -16.66 -19.11 -18.71
C GLY A 162 -17.11 -17.70 -19.07
N GLY A 163 -16.33 -16.99 -19.90
CA GLY A 163 -16.71 -15.70 -20.48
C GLY A 163 -18.06 -15.74 -21.20
N GLN A 164 -18.84 -14.67 -21.09
CA GLN A 164 -20.12 -14.54 -21.77
C GLN A 164 -20.24 -13.15 -22.40
N LEU A 165 -20.40 -13.11 -23.72
CA LEU A 165 -20.53 -11.84 -24.46
C LEU A 165 -21.72 -11.00 -23.97
N GLN A 166 -22.75 -11.64 -23.41
CA GLN A 166 -23.88 -10.94 -22.80
C GLN A 166 -23.45 -10.02 -21.66
N TRP A 167 -22.42 -10.36 -20.88
CA TRP A 167 -21.93 -9.48 -19.83
C TRP A 167 -21.29 -8.21 -20.38
N VAL A 168 -20.62 -8.29 -21.52
CA VAL A 168 -20.06 -7.12 -22.21
C VAL A 168 -21.19 -6.21 -22.70
N ARG A 169 -22.26 -6.80 -23.25
CA ARG A 169 -23.46 -6.06 -23.67
C ARG A 169 -24.20 -5.42 -22.50
N ASP A 170 -24.33 -6.14 -21.38
CA ASP A 170 -24.94 -5.62 -20.15
C ASP A 170 -24.10 -4.46 -19.58
N PHE A 171 -22.76 -4.55 -19.66
CA PHE A 171 -21.85 -3.51 -19.19
C PHE A 171 -22.02 -2.20 -19.96
N VAL A 172 -22.19 -2.27 -21.28
CA VAL A 172 -22.40 -1.08 -22.13
C VAL A 172 -23.87 -0.71 -22.33
N GLU A 173 -24.80 -1.30 -21.58
CA GLU A 173 -26.24 -1.01 -21.74
C GLU A 173 -26.47 0.50 -21.64
N LYS A 174 -27.14 1.06 -22.65
CA LYS A 174 -27.42 2.48 -22.76
C LYS A 174 -28.89 2.76 -22.49
N ARG A 175 -29.17 3.70 -21.59
CA ARG A 175 -30.52 4.20 -21.29
C ARG A 175 -30.60 5.68 -21.63
N GLY A 176 -31.19 6.00 -22.78
CA GLY A 176 -31.18 7.34 -23.34
C GLY A 176 -29.75 7.81 -23.63
N HIS A 177 -29.29 8.83 -22.91
CA HIS A 177 -27.92 9.36 -23.01
C HIS A 177 -26.97 8.86 -21.90
N SER A 178 -27.44 7.94 -21.03
CA SER A 178 -26.67 7.44 -19.89
C SER A 178 -26.21 6.00 -20.08
N TYR A 179 -25.05 5.69 -19.48
CA TYR A 179 -24.54 4.33 -19.29
C TYR A 179 -24.63 4.01 -17.79
N PRO A 180 -25.65 3.27 -17.33
CA PRO A 180 -25.89 3.06 -15.90
C PRO A 180 -24.73 2.38 -15.17
N VAL A 181 -24.02 1.45 -15.82
CA VAL A 181 -22.85 0.80 -15.22
C VAL A 181 -21.70 1.80 -15.06
N ALA A 182 -21.44 2.67 -16.04
CA ALA A 182 -20.44 3.72 -15.89
C ALA A 182 -20.77 4.69 -14.74
N ASP A 183 -22.05 5.02 -14.54
CA ASP A 183 -22.47 5.82 -13.39
C ASP A 183 -22.09 5.16 -12.07
N LYS A 184 -22.24 3.83 -11.99
CA LYS A 184 -21.82 3.06 -10.83
C LYS A 184 -20.31 2.96 -10.70
N LEU A 185 -19.56 2.80 -11.78
CA LEU A 185 -18.09 2.80 -11.72
C LEU A 185 -17.53 4.10 -11.16
N VAL A 186 -18.10 5.25 -11.56
CA VAL A 186 -17.76 6.58 -11.00
C VAL A 186 -18.17 6.65 -9.53
N GLN A 187 -19.41 6.27 -9.20
CA GLN A 187 -19.93 6.31 -7.83
C GLN A 187 -19.09 5.47 -6.86
N VAL A 188 -18.69 4.25 -7.27
CA VAL A 188 -17.87 3.34 -6.48
C VAL A 188 -16.47 3.91 -6.27
N ALA A 189 -15.82 4.41 -7.34
CA ALA A 189 -14.50 5.03 -7.26
C ALA A 189 -14.48 6.24 -6.31
N GLU A 190 -15.48 7.11 -6.41
CA GLU A 190 -15.63 8.27 -5.53
C GLU A 190 -15.93 7.88 -4.08
N HIS A 191 -16.77 6.86 -3.86
CA HIS A 191 -17.14 6.43 -2.51
C HIS A 191 -16.01 5.69 -1.79
N HIS A 192 -15.36 4.73 -2.45
CA HIS A 192 -14.26 3.96 -1.86
C HIS A 192 -12.95 4.75 -1.88
N GLY A 193 -12.81 5.74 -2.77
CA GLY A 193 -11.68 6.66 -2.83
C GLY A 193 -10.48 6.09 -3.57
N PHE A 194 -10.67 5.52 -4.77
CA PHE A 194 -9.60 5.07 -5.67
C PHE A 194 -9.71 5.73 -7.05
N ASP A 195 -8.69 5.57 -7.90
CA ASP A 195 -8.43 6.51 -9.00
C ASP A 195 -9.01 6.09 -10.37
N GLY A 196 -9.33 4.82 -10.57
CA GLY A 196 -9.67 4.36 -11.92
C GLY A 196 -10.00 2.88 -12.07
N TRP A 197 -10.14 2.46 -13.32
CA TRP A 197 -10.47 1.09 -13.70
C TRP A 197 -9.58 0.57 -14.82
N PHE A 198 -9.04 -0.63 -14.63
CA PHE A 198 -8.42 -1.43 -15.68
C PHE A 198 -9.50 -2.26 -16.37
N ILE A 199 -9.71 -2.06 -17.67
CA ILE A 199 -10.68 -2.80 -18.47
C ILE A 199 -9.93 -3.84 -19.28
N ASN A 200 -10.09 -5.11 -18.91
CA ASN A 200 -9.63 -6.25 -19.69
C ASN A 200 -10.82 -6.96 -20.33
N GLN A 201 -11.01 -6.74 -21.63
CA GLN A 201 -12.06 -7.40 -22.41
C GLN A 201 -11.41 -8.49 -23.27
N GLU A 202 -11.57 -9.74 -22.86
CA GLU A 202 -11.06 -10.92 -23.60
C GLU A 202 -12.19 -11.85 -24.08
N THR A 203 -13.45 -11.47 -23.85
CA THR A 203 -14.57 -12.29 -24.29
C THR A 203 -14.80 -12.13 -25.80
N GLU A 204 -14.73 -13.24 -26.53
CA GLU A 204 -14.90 -13.28 -27.97
C GLU A 204 -16.35 -12.99 -28.44
N GLY A 205 -16.52 -12.84 -29.76
CA GLY A 205 -17.82 -12.71 -30.42
C GLY A 205 -18.39 -11.29 -30.52
N GLY A 206 -17.63 -10.27 -30.12
CA GLY A 206 -17.98 -8.86 -30.28
C GLY A 206 -18.02 -8.38 -31.74
N ASP A 207 -18.55 -7.19 -31.93
CA ASP A 207 -18.60 -6.49 -33.23
C ASP A 207 -18.21 -5.01 -33.07
N ALA A 208 -18.09 -4.31 -34.20
CA ALA A 208 -17.66 -2.91 -34.21
C ALA A 208 -18.64 -1.98 -33.47
N ALA A 209 -19.92 -2.34 -33.40
CA ALA A 209 -20.92 -1.56 -32.66
C ALA A 209 -20.69 -1.70 -31.15
N LEU A 210 -20.47 -2.92 -30.66
CA LEU A 210 -20.12 -3.18 -29.26
C LEU A 210 -18.80 -2.49 -28.87
N ALA A 211 -17.81 -2.53 -29.76
CA ALA A 211 -16.54 -1.81 -29.59
C ALA A 211 -16.74 -0.30 -29.43
N ALA A 212 -17.58 0.31 -30.28
CA ALA A 212 -17.91 1.73 -30.18
C ALA A 212 -18.65 2.09 -28.88
N GLU A 213 -19.53 1.21 -28.39
CA GLU A 213 -20.24 1.42 -27.13
C GLU A 213 -19.31 1.32 -25.91
N LEU A 214 -18.32 0.41 -25.92
CA LEU A 214 -17.28 0.33 -24.87
C LEU A 214 -16.46 1.63 -24.79
N ARG A 215 -16.02 2.16 -25.94
CA ARG A 215 -15.33 3.46 -26.00
C ARG A 215 -16.22 4.60 -25.50
N SER A 216 -17.49 4.61 -25.90
CA SER A 216 -18.47 5.62 -25.50
C SER A 216 -18.73 5.60 -23.99
N LEU A 217 -18.81 4.42 -23.39
CA LEU A 217 -18.95 4.23 -21.95
C LEU A 217 -17.76 4.82 -21.18
N MET A 218 -16.51 4.52 -21.59
CA MET A 218 -15.32 5.07 -20.94
C MET A 218 -15.28 6.60 -21.04
N LYS A 219 -15.57 7.16 -22.23
CA LYS A 219 -15.64 8.62 -22.42
C LYS A 219 -16.73 9.25 -21.56
N TYR A 220 -17.88 8.60 -21.44
CA TYR A 220 -18.99 9.04 -20.61
C TYR A 220 -18.62 9.08 -19.12
N ALA A 221 -18.01 8.01 -18.59
CA ALA A 221 -17.56 7.93 -17.21
C ALA A 221 -16.52 9.02 -16.88
N ARG A 222 -15.51 9.19 -17.74
CA ARG A 222 -14.48 10.24 -17.59
C ARG A 222 -15.04 11.67 -17.61
N ALA A 223 -16.16 11.89 -18.31
CA ALA A 223 -16.81 13.19 -18.34
C ALA A 223 -17.60 13.50 -17.04
N LYS A 224 -17.85 12.51 -16.19
CA LYS A 224 -18.62 12.65 -14.94
C LYS A 224 -17.77 12.88 -13.70
N GLY A 225 -16.57 12.31 -13.65
CA GLY A 225 -15.70 12.43 -12.49
C GLY A 225 -14.24 12.17 -12.88
N PRO A 226 -13.29 12.42 -11.95
CA PRO A 226 -11.86 12.22 -12.18
C PRO A 226 -11.46 10.73 -12.12
N VAL A 227 -12.25 9.85 -12.75
CA VAL A 227 -11.95 8.42 -12.87
C VAL A 227 -11.11 8.18 -14.12
N GLU A 228 -10.00 7.46 -13.96
CA GLU A 228 -9.12 7.11 -15.07
C GLU A 228 -9.41 5.70 -15.60
N PHE A 229 -9.11 5.46 -16.87
CA PHE A 229 -9.22 4.14 -17.49
C PHE A 229 -7.91 3.67 -18.09
N MET A 230 -7.58 2.41 -17.87
CA MET A 230 -6.54 1.69 -18.60
C MET A 230 -7.19 0.57 -19.41
N TRP A 231 -6.90 0.54 -20.71
CA TRP A 231 -7.43 -0.46 -21.63
C TRP A 231 -6.40 -1.58 -21.86
N TYR A 232 -6.82 -2.84 -21.83
CA TYR A 232 -5.97 -3.97 -22.24
C TYR A 232 -6.06 -4.19 -23.76
N ASP A 233 -4.92 -4.36 -24.42
CA ASP A 233 -4.80 -4.65 -25.85
C ASP A 233 -5.34 -6.05 -26.20
N ALA A 234 -6.66 -6.21 -26.26
CA ALA A 234 -7.34 -7.43 -26.64
C ALA A 234 -8.42 -7.18 -27.71
N MET A 235 -9.58 -6.63 -27.34
CA MET A 235 -10.63 -6.35 -28.33
C MET A 235 -10.28 -5.18 -29.24
N THR A 236 -10.32 -5.42 -30.55
CA THR A 236 -10.08 -4.42 -31.61
C THR A 236 -11.33 -3.61 -31.93
N GLU A 237 -11.18 -2.59 -32.77
CA GLU A 237 -12.26 -1.74 -33.27
C GLU A 237 -13.30 -2.51 -34.08
N SER A 238 -12.93 -3.67 -34.63
CA SER A 238 -13.86 -4.58 -35.28
C SER A 238 -14.74 -5.36 -34.28
N GLY A 239 -14.42 -5.31 -32.99
CA GLY A 239 -15.03 -6.10 -31.92
C GLY A 239 -14.45 -7.49 -31.73
N THR A 240 -13.48 -7.88 -32.56
CA THR A 240 -12.76 -9.16 -32.43
C THR A 240 -11.67 -9.03 -31.38
N VAL A 241 -11.53 -10.03 -30.50
CA VAL A 241 -10.37 -10.20 -29.62
C VAL A 241 -9.18 -10.65 -30.47
N ASP A 242 -8.22 -9.75 -30.64
CA ASP A 242 -7.01 -9.94 -31.45
C ASP A 242 -5.91 -9.04 -30.85
N TRP A 243 -5.10 -9.61 -29.97
CA TRP A 243 -4.02 -8.90 -29.28
C TRP A 243 -2.98 -8.41 -30.28
N GLN A 244 -2.82 -7.08 -30.39
CA GLN A 244 -1.94 -6.49 -31.39
C GLN A 244 -0.48 -6.46 -30.94
N GLU A 245 -0.25 -6.64 -29.64
CA GLU A 245 1.04 -6.53 -28.97
C GLU A 245 1.68 -5.13 -29.14
N ALA A 246 0.83 -4.14 -29.47
CA ALA A 246 1.22 -2.84 -29.99
C ALA A 246 0.00 -1.91 -30.05
N LEU A 247 0.24 -0.60 -30.05
CA LEU A 247 -0.77 0.35 -30.50
C LEU A 247 -0.79 0.33 -32.03
N THR A 248 -1.95 0.03 -32.63
CA THR A 248 -2.15 -0.09 -34.08
C THR A 248 -3.47 0.57 -34.50
N PRO A 249 -3.72 0.82 -35.80
CA PRO A 249 -5.02 1.27 -36.27
C PRO A 249 -6.19 0.31 -36.00
N ALA A 250 -5.91 -0.91 -35.49
CA ALA A 250 -6.96 -1.84 -35.10
C ALA A 250 -7.45 -1.59 -33.66
N ASN A 251 -6.68 -0.92 -32.80
CA ASN A 251 -7.03 -0.68 -31.40
C ASN A 251 -6.86 0.79 -30.95
N ASP A 252 -6.38 1.68 -31.81
CA ASP A 252 -6.03 3.04 -31.42
C ASP A 252 -7.22 3.89 -30.98
N ALA A 253 -8.44 3.60 -31.45
CA ALA A 253 -9.63 4.28 -30.99
C ALA A 253 -9.91 4.02 -29.49
N PHE A 254 -9.47 2.89 -28.91
CA PHE A 254 -9.58 2.66 -27.46
C PHE A 254 -8.66 3.57 -26.65
N LEU A 255 -7.62 4.10 -27.27
CA LEU A 255 -6.82 5.18 -26.70
C LEU A 255 -7.44 6.54 -27.05
N ASN A 256 -7.76 6.82 -28.32
CA ASN A 256 -8.15 8.16 -28.78
C ASN A 256 -9.07 8.20 -30.03
N ASP A 257 -10.32 8.70 -29.91
CA ASP A 257 -11.32 8.76 -31.00
C ASP A 257 -12.44 9.82 -30.77
N PRO A 258 -12.55 10.93 -31.56
CA PRO A 258 -11.50 11.90 -31.83
C PRO A 258 -11.18 12.65 -30.53
N GLY A 259 -10.37 12.03 -29.67
CA GLY A 259 -10.04 12.53 -28.33
C GLY A 259 -9.94 11.40 -27.31
N ARG A 260 -9.40 11.70 -26.13
CA ARG A 260 -9.05 10.71 -25.11
C ARG A 260 -10.23 9.79 -24.74
N VAL A 261 -10.05 8.49 -24.95
CA VAL A 261 -10.98 7.41 -24.56
C VAL A 261 -10.52 6.76 -23.27
N ALA A 262 -9.31 6.19 -23.27
CA ALA A 262 -8.61 5.71 -22.08
C ALA A 262 -7.41 6.60 -21.75
N ASP A 263 -7.02 6.65 -20.48
CA ASP A 263 -5.86 7.39 -19.99
C ASP A 263 -4.56 6.66 -20.31
N SER A 264 -4.62 5.33 -20.45
CA SER A 264 -3.48 4.49 -20.83
C SER A 264 -3.92 3.18 -21.49
N MET A 265 -2.97 2.48 -22.11
CA MET A 265 -3.17 1.15 -22.69
C MET A 265 -2.09 0.20 -22.19
N PHE A 266 -2.49 -0.98 -21.73
CA PHE A 266 -1.60 -2.10 -21.45
C PHE A 266 -1.50 -2.95 -22.71
N LEU A 267 -0.31 -2.98 -23.31
CA LEU A 267 -0.02 -3.78 -24.49
C LEU A 267 0.19 -5.23 -24.06
N ASP A 268 -0.34 -6.18 -24.83
CA ASP A 268 -0.16 -7.61 -24.58
C ASP A 268 1.33 -8.02 -24.68
N PHE A 269 1.68 -9.24 -24.27
CA PHE A 269 3.04 -9.61 -23.88
C PHE A 269 4.05 -9.80 -25.04
N GLY A 270 3.59 -9.95 -26.28
CA GLY A 270 4.35 -10.32 -27.47
C GLY A 270 4.98 -9.15 -28.25
N TRP A 271 5.35 -8.07 -27.58
CA TRP A 271 5.96 -6.89 -28.20
C TRP A 271 7.46 -7.07 -28.51
N ASP A 272 7.97 -6.28 -29.45
CA ASP A 272 9.39 -6.19 -29.78
C ASP A 272 9.82 -4.74 -30.06
N ALA A 273 11.09 -4.52 -30.39
CA ALA A 273 11.62 -3.19 -30.70
C ALA A 273 10.94 -2.51 -31.91
N ALA A 274 10.42 -3.28 -32.86
CA ALA A 274 9.72 -2.74 -34.03
C ALA A 274 8.31 -2.28 -33.66
N LYS A 275 7.56 -3.14 -32.97
CA LYS A 275 6.22 -2.86 -32.44
C LYS A 275 6.23 -1.65 -31.51
N LEU A 276 7.13 -1.60 -30.53
CA LEU A 276 7.23 -0.45 -29.61
C LEU A 276 7.56 0.87 -30.34
N ARG A 277 8.40 0.81 -31.38
CA ARG A 277 8.74 1.99 -32.19
C ARG A 277 7.53 2.48 -33.01
N SER A 278 6.75 1.58 -33.62
CA SER A 278 5.53 1.96 -34.32
C SER A 278 4.45 2.47 -33.36
N SER A 279 4.28 1.83 -32.20
CA SER A 279 3.36 2.27 -31.16
C SER A 279 3.66 3.69 -30.69
N ARG A 280 4.94 3.99 -30.41
CA ARG A 280 5.40 5.34 -30.07
C ARG A 280 5.08 6.36 -31.15
N ALA A 281 5.33 6.03 -32.41
CA ALA A 281 5.06 6.93 -33.53
C ALA A 281 3.55 7.21 -33.68
N LEU A 282 2.73 6.16 -33.55
CA LEU A 282 1.27 6.27 -33.64
C LEU A 282 0.70 7.07 -32.47
N ALA A 283 1.10 6.79 -31.22
CA ALA A 283 0.66 7.55 -30.05
C ALA A 283 0.92 9.06 -30.23
N ARG A 284 2.14 9.43 -30.66
CA ARG A 284 2.48 10.83 -30.95
C ARG A 284 1.64 11.44 -32.06
N SER A 285 1.35 10.68 -33.12
CA SER A 285 0.49 11.16 -34.20
C SER A 285 -0.96 11.41 -33.75
N LEU A 286 -1.42 10.69 -32.72
CA LEU A 286 -2.70 10.87 -32.06
C LEU A 286 -2.68 11.99 -30.99
N GLY A 287 -1.54 12.65 -30.78
CA GLY A 287 -1.37 13.66 -29.73
C GLY A 287 -1.33 13.06 -28.31
N ARG A 288 -1.00 11.78 -28.18
CA ARG A 288 -0.85 11.05 -26.92
C ARG A 288 0.62 10.91 -26.55
N ASP A 289 0.90 10.82 -25.26
CA ASP A 289 2.26 10.56 -24.77
C ASP A 289 2.57 9.06 -24.94
N GLU A 290 3.73 8.74 -25.50
CA GLU A 290 4.15 7.34 -25.69
C GLU A 290 4.27 6.53 -24.40
N HIS A 291 4.44 7.19 -23.26
CA HIS A 291 4.51 6.59 -21.94
C HIS A 291 3.12 6.31 -21.32
N GLU A 292 2.04 6.64 -22.03
CA GLU A 292 0.69 6.14 -21.72
C GLU A 292 0.48 4.70 -22.24
N LEU A 293 1.45 4.14 -22.97
CA LEU A 293 1.49 2.73 -23.36
C LEU A 293 2.37 1.95 -22.38
N TYR A 294 1.82 0.89 -21.80
CA TYR A 294 2.50 0.01 -20.86
C TYR A 294 2.77 -1.32 -21.54
N ALA A 295 4.02 -1.58 -21.90
CA ALA A 295 4.45 -2.83 -22.51
C ALA A 295 4.37 -3.96 -21.47
N GLY A 296 3.44 -4.89 -21.65
CA GLY A 296 3.15 -5.94 -20.68
C GLY A 296 4.24 -6.99 -20.58
N ILE A 297 4.57 -7.44 -19.37
CA ILE A 297 5.34 -8.65 -19.12
C ILE A 297 4.53 -9.60 -18.23
N ASP A 298 4.52 -10.87 -18.60
CA ASP A 298 3.92 -11.93 -17.79
C ASP A 298 4.97 -12.48 -16.81
N THR A 299 4.74 -12.25 -15.52
CA THR A 299 5.61 -12.74 -14.45
C THR A 299 4.91 -13.79 -13.58
N GLU A 300 3.70 -14.22 -13.93
CA GLU A 300 2.87 -15.11 -13.10
C GLU A 300 3.54 -16.46 -12.85
N ALA A 301 4.12 -17.07 -13.90
CA ALA A 301 4.74 -18.38 -13.80
C ALA A 301 6.21 -18.31 -13.33
N ASP A 302 6.99 -17.42 -13.94
CA ASP A 302 8.46 -17.46 -13.88
C ASP A 302 9.08 -16.25 -13.16
N GLY A 303 8.31 -15.22 -12.81
CA GLY A 303 8.82 -14.09 -12.05
C GLY A 303 10.01 -13.38 -12.73
N TYR A 304 11.10 -13.18 -11.97
CA TYR A 304 12.34 -12.63 -12.52
C TYR A 304 13.12 -13.60 -13.44
N VAL A 305 12.60 -14.80 -13.70
CA VAL A 305 13.15 -15.75 -14.69
C VAL A 305 12.52 -15.51 -16.07
N THR A 306 11.41 -14.77 -16.16
CA THR A 306 10.78 -14.38 -17.43
C THR A 306 11.81 -13.72 -18.36
N ASP A 307 11.87 -14.20 -19.61
CA ASP A 307 12.70 -13.58 -20.64
C ASP A 307 12.00 -12.33 -21.17
N VAL A 308 12.67 -11.19 -21.05
CA VAL A 308 12.12 -9.89 -21.43
C VAL A 308 13.13 -9.19 -22.33
N PRO A 309 12.73 -8.70 -23.52
CA PRO A 309 13.62 -7.94 -24.39
C PRO A 309 13.83 -6.51 -23.84
N TRP A 310 14.51 -6.39 -22.69
CA TRP A 310 14.71 -5.14 -21.96
C TRP A 310 15.30 -4.02 -22.82
N ASP A 311 16.24 -4.34 -23.73
CA ASP A 311 16.85 -3.35 -24.61
C ASP A 311 15.88 -2.76 -25.66
N ALA A 312 14.76 -3.45 -25.95
CA ALA A 312 13.70 -2.93 -26.80
C ALA A 312 12.86 -1.87 -26.07
N LEU A 313 12.58 -2.09 -24.77
CA LEU A 313 11.79 -1.19 -23.94
C LEU A 313 12.62 -0.04 -23.35
N PHE A 314 13.79 -0.37 -22.80
CA PHE A 314 14.72 0.50 -22.10
C PHE A 314 16.11 0.54 -22.78
N PRO A 315 16.20 1.04 -24.02
CA PRO A 315 17.45 1.06 -24.76
C PRO A 315 18.51 1.93 -24.06
N ALA A 316 19.71 1.37 -23.88
CA ALA A 316 20.82 2.05 -23.21
C ALA A 316 21.14 3.42 -23.84
N GLY A 317 21.21 4.46 -23.01
CA GLY A 317 21.54 5.82 -23.44
C GLY A 317 20.47 6.51 -24.30
N ARG A 318 19.32 5.87 -24.55
CA ARG A 318 18.20 6.42 -25.31
C ARG A 318 16.95 6.52 -24.45
N PRO A 319 15.96 7.35 -24.84
CA PRO A 319 14.69 7.40 -24.15
C PRO A 319 14.01 6.02 -24.09
N HIS A 320 13.26 5.74 -23.02
CA HIS A 320 12.34 4.62 -22.92
C HIS A 320 11.41 4.62 -24.15
N ALA A 321 11.13 3.43 -24.69
CA ALA A 321 10.27 3.28 -25.86
C ALA A 321 8.79 3.42 -25.50
N ALA A 322 8.42 2.97 -24.30
CA ALA A 322 7.10 2.98 -23.68
C ALA A 322 7.27 2.88 -22.15
N SER A 323 6.17 2.77 -21.41
CA SER A 323 6.12 2.40 -19.99
C SER A 323 6.10 0.86 -19.82
N LEU A 324 6.23 0.37 -18.59
CA LEU A 324 6.26 -1.08 -18.29
C LEU A 324 4.97 -1.51 -17.57
N GLY A 325 4.30 -2.54 -18.09
CA GLY A 325 3.21 -3.22 -17.39
C GLY A 325 3.67 -4.56 -16.82
N ILE A 326 3.44 -4.81 -15.54
CA ILE A 326 3.85 -6.04 -14.85
C ILE A 326 2.61 -6.82 -14.44
N TYR A 327 2.43 -7.99 -15.03
CA TYR A 327 1.36 -8.90 -14.68
C TYR A 327 1.84 -9.91 -13.62
N ARG A 328 1.19 -9.87 -12.45
CA ARG A 328 1.32 -10.82 -11.32
C ARG A 328 2.67 -10.85 -10.58
N PRO A 329 3.24 -9.70 -10.17
CA PRO A 329 4.51 -9.68 -9.43
C PRO A 329 4.41 -10.27 -8.01
N GLU A 330 3.20 -10.51 -7.47
CA GLU A 330 3.05 -11.27 -6.23
C GLU A 330 3.54 -12.72 -6.33
N TRP A 331 3.96 -13.17 -7.52
CA TRP A 331 4.80 -14.36 -7.69
C TRP A 331 5.95 -14.39 -6.69
N THR A 332 6.56 -13.24 -6.35
CA THR A 332 7.68 -13.17 -5.39
C THR A 332 7.29 -13.74 -4.03
N TRP A 333 6.03 -13.57 -3.64
CA TRP A 333 5.41 -14.11 -2.44
C TRP A 333 4.86 -15.51 -2.66
N ARG A 334 3.98 -15.72 -3.65
CA ARG A 334 3.27 -17.00 -3.87
C ARG A 334 4.20 -18.17 -4.24
N SER A 335 5.35 -17.89 -4.85
CA SER A 335 6.36 -18.91 -5.20
C SER A 335 7.43 -19.09 -4.12
N SER A 336 7.34 -18.36 -3.01
CA SER A 336 8.33 -18.42 -1.94
C SER A 336 8.09 -19.61 -1.02
N SER A 337 9.19 -20.11 -0.45
CA SER A 337 9.22 -21.15 0.59
C SER A 337 9.01 -20.60 2.01
N GLY A 338 8.82 -19.29 2.15
CA GLY A 338 8.61 -18.60 3.42
C GLY A 338 9.14 -17.17 3.44
N PRO A 339 9.01 -16.46 4.57
CA PRO A 339 9.20 -15.01 4.61
C PRO A 339 10.60 -14.51 4.22
N ALA A 340 11.65 -15.30 4.47
CA ALA A 340 13.02 -14.91 4.09
C ALA A 340 13.24 -15.03 2.57
N ASP A 341 12.73 -16.10 1.96
CA ASP A 341 12.78 -16.33 0.52
C ASP A 341 11.92 -15.29 -0.22
N PHE A 342 10.72 -14.98 0.28
CA PHE A 342 9.89 -13.91 -0.25
C PHE A 342 10.66 -12.58 -0.31
N ARG A 343 11.25 -12.13 0.80
CA ARG A 343 11.99 -10.85 0.83
C ARG A 343 13.19 -10.84 -0.12
N ALA A 344 13.91 -11.96 -0.22
CA ALA A 344 15.02 -12.09 -1.17
C ALA A 344 14.55 -12.03 -2.63
N ARG A 345 13.43 -12.70 -2.96
CA ARG A 345 12.82 -12.66 -4.29
C ARG A 345 12.31 -11.28 -4.64
N ASP A 346 11.61 -10.62 -3.72
CA ASP A 346 11.06 -9.28 -3.96
C ASP A 346 12.18 -8.25 -4.12
N SER A 347 13.21 -8.29 -3.25
CA SER A 347 14.41 -7.45 -3.41
C SER A 347 15.08 -7.71 -4.77
N ARG A 348 15.24 -8.97 -5.19
CA ARG A 348 15.81 -9.28 -6.51
C ARG A 348 14.94 -8.76 -7.67
N PHE A 349 13.62 -8.88 -7.56
CA PHE A 349 12.68 -8.46 -8.58
C PHE A 349 12.74 -6.95 -8.81
N TRP A 350 12.68 -6.16 -7.73
CA TRP A 350 12.58 -4.70 -7.80
C TRP A 350 13.94 -3.99 -7.82
N VAL A 351 14.92 -4.50 -7.07
CA VAL A 351 16.23 -3.85 -6.90
C VAL A 351 17.29 -4.49 -7.76
N GLY A 352 17.33 -5.82 -7.82
CA GLY A 352 18.32 -6.58 -8.55
C GLY A 352 19.07 -7.59 -7.67
N ALA A 353 19.87 -8.46 -8.30
CA ALA A 353 20.46 -9.62 -7.64
C ALA A 353 21.46 -9.30 -6.51
N ASN A 354 22.02 -8.09 -6.49
CA ASN A 354 22.96 -7.66 -5.45
C ASN A 354 22.27 -6.98 -4.25
N GLY A 355 20.95 -6.70 -4.33
CA GLY A 355 20.23 -5.99 -3.27
C GLY A 355 20.65 -4.52 -3.09
N ASP A 356 21.39 -3.96 -4.04
CA ASP A 356 21.84 -2.57 -4.09
C ASP A 356 21.30 -1.90 -5.37
N PRO A 357 20.43 -0.88 -5.28
CA PRO A 357 19.85 -0.24 -6.45
C PRO A 357 20.88 0.51 -7.30
N SER A 358 22.07 0.83 -6.75
CA SER A 358 23.18 1.43 -7.51
C SER A 358 24.05 0.41 -8.24
N ASP A 359 24.05 -0.86 -7.80
CA ASP A 359 24.78 -1.97 -8.42
C ASP A 359 23.84 -3.09 -8.88
N THR A 360 23.31 -2.90 -10.08
CA THR A 360 22.46 -3.87 -10.78
C THR A 360 23.26 -4.79 -11.72
N SER A 361 24.56 -4.94 -11.50
CA SER A 361 25.37 -5.86 -12.29
C SER A 361 24.96 -7.33 -12.02
N SER A 362 25.20 -8.22 -12.97
CA SER A 362 24.95 -9.65 -12.71
C SER A 362 26.03 -10.17 -11.76
N PRO A 363 25.69 -10.88 -10.67
CA PRO A 363 26.69 -11.45 -9.79
C PRO A 363 27.58 -12.45 -10.55
N PRO A 364 28.86 -12.61 -10.14
CA PRO A 364 29.75 -13.62 -10.72
C PRO A 364 29.09 -15.00 -10.64
N THR A 365 29.16 -15.76 -11.73
CA THR A 365 28.49 -17.06 -11.88
C THR A 365 28.99 -18.09 -10.84
N GLY A 366 28.20 -18.30 -9.77
CA GLY A 366 28.31 -19.45 -8.86
C GLY A 366 27.39 -20.59 -9.30
N LYS A 367 27.81 -21.85 -9.10
CA LYS A 367 27.08 -23.06 -9.52
C LYS A 367 25.81 -23.26 -8.67
N GLY A 368 24.65 -22.83 -9.19
CA GLY A 368 23.33 -23.11 -8.63
C GLY A 368 22.23 -23.03 -9.71
N PRO A 369 21.02 -23.55 -9.46
CA PRO A 369 19.96 -23.72 -10.47
C PRO A 369 19.39 -22.40 -11.05
N ALA A 370 19.90 -21.24 -10.63
CA ALA A 370 19.53 -19.91 -11.11
C ALA A 370 20.14 -19.51 -12.49
N GLN A 371 20.63 -20.48 -13.28
CA GLN A 371 21.38 -20.21 -14.52
C GLN A 371 20.59 -19.55 -15.67
N LYS A 372 19.25 -19.45 -15.60
CA LYS A 372 18.44 -18.72 -16.61
C LYS A 372 18.12 -17.27 -16.25
N ALA A 373 18.42 -16.81 -15.04
CA ALA A 373 18.10 -15.44 -14.60
C ALA A 373 19.25 -14.40 -14.63
N PRO A 374 20.32 -14.49 -15.45
CA PRO A 374 21.33 -13.42 -15.53
C PRO A 374 20.84 -12.15 -16.25
N ALA A 375 19.67 -12.20 -16.91
CA ALA A 375 19.06 -11.08 -17.65
C ALA A 375 18.28 -10.10 -16.75
N TRP A 376 17.73 -10.55 -15.61
CA TRP A 376 16.93 -9.68 -14.75
C TRP A 376 17.79 -8.78 -13.88
N LYS A 377 17.88 -7.50 -14.27
CA LYS A 377 18.71 -6.49 -13.58
C LYS A 377 18.02 -5.85 -12.37
N GLY A 378 16.73 -6.09 -12.17
CA GLY A 378 15.89 -5.35 -11.22
C GLY A 378 15.38 -4.04 -11.83
N LEU A 379 14.20 -3.57 -11.42
CA LEU A 379 13.62 -2.34 -11.96
C LEU A 379 14.40 -1.07 -11.61
N ALA A 380 15.12 -1.07 -10.48
CA ALA A 380 16.05 0.00 -10.09
C ALA A 380 17.09 0.32 -11.17
N ARG A 381 17.34 -0.62 -12.10
CA ARG A 381 18.20 -0.40 -13.27
C ARG A 381 17.67 0.67 -14.21
N TYR A 382 16.35 0.70 -14.40
CA TYR A 382 15.69 1.37 -15.52
C TYR A 382 14.89 2.59 -15.07
N VAL A 383 14.19 2.49 -13.95
CA VAL A 383 13.30 3.55 -13.43
C VAL A 383 13.90 4.13 -12.16
N ALA A 384 13.98 5.46 -12.09
CA ALA A 384 14.48 6.16 -10.92
C ALA A 384 13.45 6.14 -9.78
N GLU A 385 13.94 6.13 -8.53
CA GLU A 385 13.08 6.10 -7.37
C GLU A 385 12.25 7.38 -7.24
N SER A 386 10.97 7.21 -6.93
CA SER A 386 10.07 8.28 -6.52
C SER A 386 9.88 8.30 -5.01
N THR A 387 9.69 9.50 -4.45
CA THR A 387 9.41 9.66 -3.02
C THR A 387 8.08 10.40 -2.77
N PRO A 388 7.23 9.89 -1.85
CA PRO A 388 6.07 10.62 -1.35
C PRO A 388 6.42 11.63 -0.24
N VAL A 389 7.69 11.69 0.19
CA VAL A 389 8.15 12.46 1.35
C VAL A 389 8.39 13.91 0.96
N THR A 390 7.31 14.64 0.71
CA THR A 390 7.31 16.01 0.17
C THR A 390 6.77 17.05 1.17
N GLY A 391 6.35 16.62 2.36
CA GLY A 391 5.81 17.50 3.41
C GLY A 391 5.99 16.94 4.82
N LYS A 392 5.84 17.83 5.81
CA LYS A 392 5.94 17.50 7.25
C LYS A 392 4.54 17.42 7.91
N PRO A 393 4.38 16.66 8.99
CA PRO A 393 5.36 15.74 9.56
C PRO A 393 5.62 14.53 8.65
N PHE A 394 6.87 14.09 8.59
CA PHE A 394 7.24 12.79 8.01
C PHE A 394 7.65 11.86 9.15
N VAL A 395 6.99 10.71 9.27
CA VAL A 395 7.27 9.70 10.28
C VAL A 395 7.22 8.32 9.64
N THR A 396 8.13 7.45 10.04
CA THR A 396 8.16 6.04 9.69
C THR A 396 8.66 5.24 10.88
N GLY A 397 7.94 4.19 11.27
CA GLY A 397 8.38 3.14 12.17
C GLY A 397 9.03 1.95 11.43
N PHE A 398 9.09 2.02 10.09
CA PHE A 398 9.43 0.90 9.22
C PHE A 398 8.43 -0.27 9.32
N ASN A 399 7.18 0.03 9.69
CA ASN A 399 6.11 -0.96 9.71
C ASN A 399 5.71 -1.33 8.28
N LEU A 400 5.95 -2.58 7.88
CA LEU A 400 5.53 -3.08 6.56
C LEU A 400 4.05 -3.45 6.47
N GLY A 401 3.25 -3.22 7.52
CA GLY A 401 1.81 -3.48 7.50
C GLY A 401 1.46 -4.95 7.75
N HIS A 402 2.39 -5.73 8.29
CA HIS A 402 2.18 -7.09 8.76
C HIS A 402 3.22 -7.49 9.81
N GLY A 403 2.99 -8.58 10.54
CA GLY A 403 3.96 -9.18 11.44
C GLY A 403 3.34 -10.21 12.37
N ASP A 404 4.18 -10.88 13.17
CA ASP A 404 3.74 -11.88 14.17
C ASP A 404 3.41 -11.28 15.53
N PHE A 405 3.39 -9.95 15.59
CA PHE A 405 3.07 -9.17 16.76
C PHE A 405 2.80 -7.71 16.43
N TYR A 406 2.20 -6.99 17.38
CA TYR A 406 2.04 -5.54 17.29
C TYR A 406 2.60 -4.87 18.54
N ASN A 407 3.48 -3.88 18.33
CA ASN A 407 4.02 -3.03 19.38
C ASN A 407 3.42 -1.62 19.29
N VAL A 408 3.22 -1.00 20.45
CA VAL A 408 2.87 0.42 20.59
C VAL A 408 3.85 1.07 21.56
N GLY A 409 4.54 2.11 21.13
CA GLY A 409 5.56 2.79 21.94
C GLY A 409 6.67 1.88 22.48
N GLY A 410 7.00 0.79 21.76
CA GLY A 410 8.00 -0.21 22.14
C GLY A 410 7.49 -1.30 23.10
N VAL A 411 6.19 -1.32 23.40
CA VAL A 411 5.54 -2.32 24.25
C VAL A 411 4.75 -3.28 23.37
N ARG A 412 4.94 -4.59 23.59
CA ARG A 412 4.14 -5.65 22.97
C ARG A 412 2.70 -5.58 23.47
N VAL A 413 1.75 -5.25 22.59
CA VAL A 413 0.33 -5.15 22.93
C VAL A 413 -0.52 -6.26 22.31
N ARG A 414 0.07 -7.03 21.38
CA ARG A 414 -0.53 -8.22 20.79
C ARG A 414 0.56 -9.16 20.27
N ASP A 415 0.34 -10.46 20.46
CA ASP A 415 1.08 -11.54 19.81
C ASP A 415 0.21 -12.21 18.72
N GLY A 416 0.87 -12.92 17.80
CA GLY A 416 0.24 -13.63 16.69
C GLY A 416 0.20 -12.82 15.40
N GLY A 417 0.07 -13.54 14.28
CA GLY A 417 0.07 -12.99 12.93
C GLY A 417 -1.00 -11.93 12.70
N TRP A 418 -0.68 -10.95 11.87
CA TRP A 418 -1.62 -9.97 11.34
C TRP A 418 -1.09 -9.36 10.04
N ASN A 419 -2.01 -8.93 9.19
CA ASN A 419 -1.74 -8.01 8.09
C ASN A 419 -2.82 -6.93 8.06
N ASN A 420 -2.40 -5.71 7.79
CA ASN A 420 -3.22 -4.56 7.48
C ASN A 420 -2.35 -3.47 6.85
N LEU A 421 -2.38 -3.37 5.52
CA LEU A 421 -1.57 -2.39 4.79
C LEU A 421 -2.03 -0.93 5.02
N SER A 422 -3.24 -0.70 5.54
CA SER A 422 -3.67 0.65 5.91
C SER A 422 -2.77 1.30 6.96
N VAL A 423 -2.01 0.54 7.74
CA VAL A 423 -1.02 1.04 8.72
C VAL A 423 0.44 0.83 8.28
N GLN A 424 0.67 0.45 7.02
CA GLN A 424 2.02 0.40 6.46
C GLN A 424 2.61 1.82 6.39
N ASP A 425 3.83 1.98 6.89
CA ASP A 425 4.60 3.22 6.77
C ASP A 425 5.18 3.39 5.37
N VAL A 426 5.68 4.59 5.05
CA VAL A 426 6.48 4.78 3.82
C VAL A 426 7.80 3.98 3.95
N PRO A 427 8.03 2.94 3.12
CA PRO A 427 9.29 2.19 3.14
C PRO A 427 10.46 3.05 2.66
N PRO A 428 11.72 2.68 2.97
CA PRO A 428 12.89 3.40 2.48
C PRO A 428 12.87 3.53 0.95
N THR A 429 13.19 4.73 0.45
CA THR A 429 13.40 4.98 -0.99
C THR A 429 14.49 4.09 -1.54
N TYR A 430 15.60 3.94 -0.80
CA TYR A 430 16.74 3.12 -1.19
C TYR A 430 16.83 1.86 -0.33
N GLN A 431 16.73 0.69 -0.97
CA GLN A 431 16.78 -0.63 -0.32
C GLN A 431 17.78 -1.53 -1.07
N TRP A 432 19.03 -1.68 -0.67
CA TRP A 432 19.75 -0.84 0.30
C TRP A 432 20.97 -0.19 -0.34
N LEU A 433 21.16 1.09 -0.06
CA LEU A 433 22.26 1.87 -0.61
C LEU A 433 23.22 2.27 0.51
N VAL A 434 24.30 1.52 0.62
CA VAL A 434 25.34 1.67 1.63
C VAL A 434 26.64 2.11 0.96
N SER A 435 27.43 2.94 1.64
CA SER A 435 28.76 3.29 1.19
C SER A 435 29.74 3.25 2.35
N SER A 436 30.84 2.51 2.15
CA SER A 436 31.94 2.38 3.10
C SER A 436 33.28 2.34 2.38
N ARG A 437 34.36 2.71 3.08
CA ARG A 437 35.74 2.41 2.65
C ARG A 437 36.26 1.09 3.20
N GLY A 438 35.52 0.50 4.14
CA GLY A 438 35.79 -0.80 4.74
C GLY A 438 34.67 -1.76 4.41
N THR A 439 34.28 -2.56 5.39
CA THR A 439 33.14 -3.47 5.27
C THR A 439 31.83 -2.68 5.27
N GLU A 440 30.89 -3.06 4.41
CA GLU A 440 29.54 -2.51 4.41
C GLU A 440 28.68 -3.20 5.47
N LEU A 441 27.97 -2.40 6.26
CA LEU A 441 26.92 -2.91 7.14
C LEU A 441 25.74 -3.43 6.30
N THR A 442 25.01 -4.40 6.83
CA THR A 442 23.80 -4.96 6.22
C THR A 442 22.56 -4.33 6.87
N PRO A 443 21.82 -3.46 6.16
CA PRO A 443 20.51 -3.01 6.60
C PRO A 443 19.46 -4.06 6.26
N SER A 444 18.42 -4.15 7.08
CA SER A 444 17.28 -5.04 6.85
C SER A 444 16.04 -4.53 7.57
N ILE A 445 14.85 -4.87 7.08
CA ILE A 445 13.64 -4.80 7.89
C ILE A 445 13.60 -6.01 8.82
N ASP A 446 13.61 -5.75 10.12
CA ASP A 446 13.59 -6.75 11.19
C ASP A 446 12.16 -6.93 11.71
N PHE A 447 11.74 -8.18 11.81
CA PHE A 447 10.46 -8.62 12.34
C PHE A 447 10.63 -9.31 13.69
N GLY A 448 11.74 -9.06 14.38
CA GLY A 448 12.00 -9.60 15.72
C GLY A 448 11.55 -8.65 16.83
N ASP A 449 11.61 -7.34 16.57
CA ASP A 449 11.14 -6.30 17.49
C ASP A 449 10.81 -5.01 16.75
N ALA A 450 9.93 -4.18 17.32
CA ALA A 450 9.48 -2.92 16.73
C ALA A 450 9.23 -1.85 17.80
N TYR A 451 9.22 -0.57 17.41
CA TYR A 451 8.73 0.49 18.29
C TYR A 451 7.24 0.73 18.09
N GLU A 452 6.78 0.80 16.84
CA GLU A 452 5.36 0.86 16.48
C GLU A 452 5.10 -0.19 15.39
N GLY A 453 3.98 -0.92 15.45
CA GLY A 453 3.65 -1.95 14.47
C GLY A 453 4.44 -3.25 14.63
N GLY A 454 4.76 -3.92 13.52
CA GLY A 454 5.32 -5.28 13.50
C GLY A 454 6.76 -5.39 12.99
N SER A 455 7.40 -4.28 12.64
CA SER A 455 8.76 -4.28 12.08
C SER A 455 9.55 -3.03 12.45
N SER A 456 10.88 -3.13 12.35
CA SER A 456 11.81 -2.00 12.50
C SER A 456 12.96 -2.09 11.49
N LEU A 457 13.74 -1.02 11.33
CA LEU A 457 15.01 -1.10 10.61
C LEU A 457 16.08 -1.69 11.54
N ARG A 458 16.93 -2.57 11.02
CA ARG A 458 18.09 -3.10 11.74
C ARG A 458 19.35 -2.94 10.90
N LEU A 459 20.44 -2.49 11.52
CA LEU A 459 21.77 -2.43 10.92
C LEU A 459 22.67 -3.44 11.62
N THR A 460 23.23 -4.38 10.86
CA THR A 460 24.10 -5.43 11.40
C THR A 460 25.43 -5.52 10.65
N GLY A 461 26.44 -6.13 11.27
CA GLY A 461 27.68 -6.52 10.60
C GLY A 461 28.94 -6.01 11.31
N ARG A 462 30.06 -6.03 10.60
CA ARG A 462 31.35 -5.55 11.12
C ARG A 462 31.53 -4.07 10.79
N LEU A 463 31.65 -3.26 11.83
CA LEU A 463 32.00 -1.85 11.71
C LEU A 463 33.52 -1.69 11.84
N ASP A 464 34.22 -1.51 10.72
CA ASP A 464 35.68 -1.24 10.67
C ASP A 464 36.03 0.08 9.98
N ALA A 465 35.03 0.73 9.40
CA ALA A 465 35.10 2.04 8.76
C ALA A 465 33.75 2.74 8.87
N VAL A 466 33.73 4.03 8.52
CA VAL A 466 32.48 4.79 8.41
C VAL A 466 31.59 4.17 7.34
N ASN A 467 30.34 3.86 7.71
CA ASN A 467 29.29 3.51 6.76
C ASN A 467 28.28 4.66 6.65
N THR A 468 27.80 4.93 5.44
CA THR A 468 26.66 5.83 5.20
C THR A 468 25.55 5.05 4.53
N VAL A 469 24.40 4.98 5.18
CA VAL A 469 23.19 4.32 4.68
C VAL A 469 22.21 5.39 4.22
N ARG A 470 21.95 5.47 2.92
CA ARG A 470 20.93 6.36 2.35
C ARG A 470 19.58 5.68 2.50
N LEU A 471 18.59 6.34 3.10
CA LEU A 471 17.27 5.73 3.36
C LEU A 471 16.17 6.38 2.54
N TYR A 472 16.04 7.71 2.62
CA TYR A 472 14.94 8.45 2.01
C TYR A 472 15.45 9.58 1.14
N GLN A 473 14.90 9.68 -0.06
CA GLN A 473 14.84 10.94 -0.78
C GLN A 473 13.66 11.76 -0.23
N THR A 474 13.81 13.08 -0.08
CA THR A 474 12.78 13.95 0.47
C THR A 474 12.76 15.35 -0.16
N ARG A 475 11.69 16.11 0.12
CA ARG A 475 11.60 17.57 -0.12
C ARG A 475 11.01 18.26 1.10
N LEU A 476 11.69 18.20 2.25
CA LEU A 476 11.16 18.71 3.52
C LEU A 476 11.74 20.09 3.86
N PRO A 477 10.94 21.18 3.86
CA PRO A 477 11.43 22.48 4.26
C PRO A 477 11.79 22.50 5.75
N VAL A 478 12.85 23.21 6.12
CA VAL A 478 13.28 23.38 7.52
C VAL A 478 12.82 24.75 8.03
N ALA A 479 12.04 24.75 9.09
CA ALA A 479 11.58 25.91 9.84
C ALA A 479 12.44 26.10 11.11
N ALA A 480 12.24 27.23 11.80
CA ALA A 480 12.99 27.58 13.01
C ALA A 480 12.77 26.60 14.18
N ASP A 481 11.67 25.85 14.17
CA ASP A 481 11.28 24.87 15.18
C ASP A 481 11.24 23.43 14.65
N THR A 482 11.83 23.19 13.48
CA THR A 482 11.94 21.84 12.91
C THR A 482 12.88 20.97 13.74
N LYS A 483 12.41 19.76 14.03
CA LYS A 483 13.15 18.72 14.75
C LYS A 483 13.23 17.46 13.92
N MET A 484 14.29 16.71 14.12
CA MET A 484 14.37 15.31 13.72
C MET A 484 14.43 14.44 14.96
N SER A 485 13.73 13.30 14.97
CA SER A 485 13.88 12.31 16.03
C SER A 485 14.15 10.92 15.48
N VAL A 486 14.96 10.16 16.22
CA VAL A 486 15.31 8.77 15.92
C VAL A 486 15.13 7.95 17.19
N VAL A 487 14.38 6.84 17.12
CA VAL A 487 14.22 5.91 18.23
C VAL A 487 15.09 4.69 17.98
N VAL A 488 16.04 4.44 18.88
CA VAL A 488 17.06 3.39 18.73
C VAL A 488 16.98 2.37 19.85
N LYS A 489 17.41 1.14 19.58
CA LYS A 489 17.59 0.07 20.57
C LYS A 489 18.89 -0.68 20.29
N THR A 490 19.71 -0.85 21.32
CA THR A 490 21.01 -1.52 21.27
C THR A 490 21.01 -2.79 22.13
N PRO A 491 21.88 -3.78 21.83
CA PRO A 491 21.97 -5.02 22.61
C PRO A 491 22.54 -4.81 24.03
N ALA A 492 23.27 -3.71 24.25
CA ALA A 492 23.79 -3.31 25.54
C ALA A 492 23.81 -1.78 25.67
N ALA A 493 23.88 -1.27 26.90
CA ALA A 493 24.13 0.13 27.16
C ALA A 493 25.53 0.54 26.64
N GLY A 494 25.66 1.77 26.15
CA GLY A 494 26.92 2.30 25.63
C GLY A 494 26.75 3.14 24.38
N PRO A 495 27.87 3.56 23.74
CA PRO A 495 27.83 4.36 22.53
C PRO A 495 27.07 3.65 21.41
N THR A 496 26.12 4.34 20.79
CA THR A 496 25.37 3.81 19.64
C THR A 496 26.25 3.69 18.40
N HIS A 497 27.34 4.47 18.33
CA HIS A 497 28.15 4.65 17.14
C HIS A 497 27.34 5.08 15.91
N LEU A 498 26.14 5.62 16.11
CA LEU A 498 25.18 5.96 15.08
C LEU A 498 24.95 7.48 15.05
N ARG A 499 24.82 8.02 13.84
CA ARG A 499 24.49 9.40 13.59
C ARG A 499 23.30 9.47 12.64
N ALA A 500 22.40 10.41 12.87
CA ALA A 500 21.47 10.83 11.84
C ALA A 500 22.24 11.61 10.76
N ALA A 501 21.87 11.43 9.50
CA ALA A 501 22.47 12.13 8.37
C ALA A 501 21.39 12.79 7.51
N VAL A 502 21.57 14.08 7.19
CA VAL A 502 20.68 14.82 6.29
C VAL A 502 21.50 15.56 5.24
N SER A 503 21.04 15.59 4.00
CA SER A 503 21.55 16.50 2.98
C SER A 503 20.45 17.48 2.57
N PHE A 504 20.83 18.55 1.88
CA PHE A 504 19.92 19.64 1.53
C PHE A 504 19.92 19.88 0.03
N THR A 505 18.85 20.44 -0.52
CA THR A 505 18.67 20.59 -1.99
C THR A 505 19.71 21.50 -2.64
N ASP A 506 20.35 22.39 -1.89
CA ASP A 506 21.48 23.22 -2.33
C ASP A 506 22.82 22.45 -2.39
N ALA A 507 22.92 21.28 -1.75
CA ALA A 507 24.07 20.38 -1.79
C ALA A 507 23.61 18.91 -1.56
N PRO A 508 22.86 18.32 -2.51
CA PRO A 508 22.03 17.14 -2.28
C PRO A 508 22.80 15.86 -1.96
N THR A 509 24.09 15.79 -2.29
CA THR A 509 24.98 14.63 -2.00
C THR A 509 25.90 14.85 -0.80
N ARG A 510 25.88 16.02 -0.15
CA ARG A 510 26.73 16.35 0.99
C ARG A 510 25.95 16.25 2.31
N PHE A 511 26.26 15.24 3.11
CA PHE A 511 25.58 14.99 4.38
C PHE A 511 26.13 15.85 5.53
N THR A 512 25.21 16.49 6.25
CA THR A 512 25.38 16.99 7.62
C THR A 512 24.95 15.89 8.59
N THR A 513 25.71 15.65 9.66
CA THR A 513 25.46 14.51 10.58
C THR A 513 25.37 14.92 12.03
N PHE A 514 24.49 14.26 12.77
CA PHE A 514 24.17 14.54 14.16
C PHE A 514 24.32 13.27 15.00
N ASP A 515 25.09 13.36 16.08
CA ASP A 515 25.39 12.22 16.94
C ASP A 515 24.15 11.75 17.72
N LEU A 516 23.88 10.45 17.74
CA LEU A 516 22.80 9.87 18.55
C LEU A 516 23.28 9.43 19.95
N GLY A 517 24.57 9.60 20.24
CA GLY A 517 25.16 9.44 21.56
C GLY A 517 25.15 7.99 22.05
N SER A 518 24.91 7.79 23.33
CA SER A 518 24.92 6.48 24.00
C SER A 518 23.53 6.11 24.53
N THR A 519 23.17 4.83 24.54
CA THR A 519 22.01 4.30 25.26
C THR A 519 22.37 3.94 26.70
N ARG A 520 21.38 4.03 27.60
CA ARG A 520 21.49 3.72 29.04
C ARG A 520 21.20 2.25 29.33
N GLY A 521 20.53 1.55 28.42
CA GLY A 521 20.12 0.16 28.60
C GLY A 521 19.82 -0.52 27.27
N THR A 522 19.04 -1.59 27.34
CA THR A 522 18.63 -2.39 26.18
C THR A 522 17.22 -2.05 25.69
N GLY A 523 16.57 -1.03 26.26
CA GLY A 523 15.25 -0.57 25.85
C GLY A 523 15.28 0.40 24.66
N TRP A 524 14.10 0.73 24.14
CA TRP A 524 13.95 1.76 23.12
C TRP A 524 14.21 3.16 23.70
N GLU A 525 15.06 3.94 23.04
CA GLU A 525 15.39 5.30 23.45
C GLU A 525 15.25 6.29 22.30
N ARG A 526 14.49 7.38 22.52
CA ARG A 526 14.36 8.48 21.57
C ARG A 526 15.55 9.44 21.70
N ARG A 527 16.04 9.90 20.55
CA ARG A 527 17.00 10.98 20.39
C ARG A 527 16.36 12.06 19.53
N THR A 528 16.41 13.30 19.99
CA THR A 528 15.83 14.45 19.29
C THR A 528 16.94 15.42 18.93
N ILE A 529 16.96 15.83 17.67
CA ILE A 529 17.94 16.72 17.05
C ILE A 529 17.21 17.99 16.67
N ASP A 530 17.78 19.13 17.06
CA ASP A 530 17.34 20.45 16.61
C ASP A 530 17.93 20.75 15.22
N LEU A 531 17.07 21.10 14.26
CA LEU A 531 17.47 21.49 12.91
C LEU A 531 17.33 23.00 12.66
N SER A 532 17.03 23.80 13.70
CA SER A 532 16.84 25.25 13.61
C SER A 532 17.99 26.00 12.94
N ALA A 533 19.24 25.54 13.14
CA ALA A 533 20.44 26.08 12.48
C ALA A 533 20.44 25.96 10.94
N HIS A 534 19.51 25.18 10.39
CA HIS A 534 19.32 24.97 8.95
C HIS A 534 17.99 25.53 8.44
N ALA A 535 17.30 26.36 9.23
CA ALA A 535 16.05 27.02 8.83
C ALA A 535 16.21 27.76 7.49
N GLY A 536 15.18 27.66 6.64
CA GLY A 536 15.18 28.19 5.28
C GLY A 536 15.79 27.27 4.22
N ARG A 537 16.45 26.17 4.61
CA ARG A 537 16.90 25.12 3.69
C ARG A 537 15.82 24.03 3.53
N THR A 538 15.98 23.19 2.52
CA THR A 538 15.10 22.03 2.28
C THR A 538 15.92 20.75 2.33
N ILE A 539 15.51 19.79 3.16
CA ILE A 539 16.14 18.47 3.24
C ILE A 539 15.86 17.73 1.93
N ALA A 540 16.92 17.19 1.33
CA ALA A 540 16.90 16.43 0.08
C ALA A 540 17.02 14.92 0.33
N GLN A 541 17.78 14.52 1.35
CA GLN A 541 17.90 13.13 1.75
C GLN A 541 17.97 12.99 3.26
N ILE A 542 17.50 11.84 3.76
CA ILE A 542 17.67 11.39 5.12
C ILE A 542 18.35 10.01 5.09
N GLY A 543 19.33 9.82 5.97
CA GLY A 543 20.05 8.58 6.12
C GLY A 543 20.63 8.41 7.52
N LEU A 544 21.46 7.38 7.66
CA LEU A 544 22.20 7.08 8.88
C LEU A 544 23.68 6.96 8.57
N ARG A 545 24.54 7.36 9.50
CA ARG A 545 25.99 7.21 9.37
C ARG A 545 26.56 6.60 10.63
N THR A 546 27.34 5.53 10.49
CA THR A 546 28.03 4.92 11.62
C THR A 546 29.49 5.35 11.68
N THR A 547 30.03 5.42 12.90
CA THR A 547 31.43 5.82 13.16
C THR A 547 32.01 5.01 14.30
N GLY A 548 33.28 4.61 14.20
CA GLY A 548 33.97 3.84 15.22
C GLY A 548 34.31 2.44 14.73
N VAL A 549 34.58 1.54 15.67
CA VAL A 549 34.92 0.14 15.39
C VAL A 549 34.11 -0.77 16.30
N ASN A 550 33.43 -1.75 15.73
CA ASN A 550 32.71 -2.80 16.45
C ASN A 550 32.69 -4.07 15.58
N LYS A 551 33.14 -5.20 16.13
CA LYS A 551 33.16 -6.48 15.42
C LYS A 551 31.77 -7.04 15.10
N ASP A 552 30.82 -6.81 16.01
CA ASP A 552 29.47 -7.38 16.00
C ASP A 552 28.46 -6.23 16.19
N TYR A 553 28.46 -5.28 15.24
CA TYR A 553 27.54 -4.15 15.29
C TYR A 553 26.11 -4.64 15.08
N ASP A 554 25.19 -4.25 15.98
CA ASP A 554 23.77 -4.57 15.92
C ASP A 554 22.99 -3.43 16.57
N ILE A 555 22.17 -2.74 15.80
CA ILE A 555 21.29 -1.68 16.29
C ILE A 555 19.97 -1.73 15.54
N ARG A 556 18.88 -1.53 16.27
CA ARG A 556 17.55 -1.31 15.69
C ARG A 556 17.18 0.17 15.71
N VAL A 557 16.50 0.61 14.67
CA VAL A 557 15.88 1.92 14.55
C VAL A 557 14.39 1.70 14.36
N GLY A 558 13.62 2.00 15.41
CA GLY A 558 12.19 1.73 15.46
C GLY A 558 11.33 2.91 15.03
N GLN A 559 11.92 4.11 14.89
CA GLN A 559 11.23 5.27 14.34
C GLN A 559 12.23 6.30 13.82
N LEU A 560 11.89 6.93 12.70
CA LEU A 560 12.51 8.14 12.18
C LEU A 560 11.42 9.18 11.92
N ALA A 561 11.61 10.41 12.39
CA ALA A 561 10.63 11.48 12.24
C ALA A 561 11.29 12.84 11.93
N VAL A 562 10.63 13.65 11.10
CA VAL A 562 10.92 15.08 10.88
C VAL A 562 9.61 15.86 10.98
N TYR A 563 9.54 16.80 11.92
CA TYR A 563 8.31 17.51 12.28
C TYR A 563 8.62 18.90 12.84
N ASP A 564 7.60 19.74 12.97
CA ASP A 564 7.70 21.09 13.55
C ASP A 564 7.08 21.12 14.94
N GLY A 565 7.62 21.97 15.82
CA GLY A 565 6.99 22.25 17.11
C GLY A 565 6.90 21.04 18.05
N ALA A 566 5.68 20.77 18.54
CA ALA A 566 5.37 19.70 19.47
C ALA A 566 4.61 18.57 18.77
N VAL A 567 4.62 17.37 19.37
CA VAL A 567 3.81 16.25 18.88
C VAL A 567 2.33 16.60 18.95
N ASP A 568 1.66 16.57 17.80
CA ASP A 568 0.22 16.80 17.69
C ASP A 568 -0.56 15.74 18.46
N ARG A 569 -1.62 16.15 19.16
CA ARG A 569 -2.57 15.25 19.84
C ARG A 569 -3.98 15.52 19.31
N PRO A 570 -4.59 14.59 18.55
CA PRO A 570 -5.95 14.77 18.06
C PRO A 570 -6.97 14.81 19.21
N SER A 571 -8.18 15.30 18.92
CA SER A 571 -9.30 15.11 19.86
C SER A 571 -9.66 13.63 19.97
N ALA A 572 -10.37 13.24 21.03
CA ALA A 572 -10.97 11.90 21.06
C ALA A 572 -11.97 11.73 19.90
N PRO A 573 -12.15 10.50 19.38
CA PRO A 573 -13.29 10.19 18.52
C PRO A 573 -14.59 10.35 19.31
N SER A 574 -15.71 10.42 18.61
CA SER A 574 -17.03 10.56 19.25
C SER A 574 -18.06 9.64 18.62
N GLY A 575 -19.14 9.35 19.33
CA GLY A 575 -20.23 8.51 18.80
C GLY A 575 -19.78 7.08 18.45
N LEU A 576 -18.81 6.52 19.19
CA LEU A 576 -18.40 5.13 19.03
C LEU A 576 -19.61 4.22 19.27
N THR A 577 -19.92 3.40 18.28
CA THR A 577 -21.07 2.51 18.28
C THR A 577 -20.71 1.13 17.73
N VAL A 578 -21.48 0.13 18.15
CA VAL A 578 -21.44 -1.23 17.60
C VAL A 578 -22.53 -1.33 16.54
N LEU A 579 -22.12 -1.48 15.28
CA LEU A 579 -23.01 -1.63 14.13
C LEU A 579 -23.55 -3.05 13.99
N GLY A 580 -22.76 -4.05 14.41
CA GLY A 580 -23.10 -5.46 14.29
C GLY A 580 -22.25 -6.34 15.19
N VAL A 581 -22.82 -7.46 15.62
CA VAL A 581 -22.19 -8.47 16.48
C VAL A 581 -22.55 -9.85 15.95
N THR A 582 -21.56 -10.73 15.85
CA THR A 582 -21.77 -12.17 15.59
C THR A 582 -21.13 -12.95 16.73
N ASP A 583 -21.94 -13.80 17.39
CA ASP A 583 -21.47 -14.77 18.37
C ASP A 583 -20.82 -15.95 17.64
N VAL A 584 -19.49 -16.06 17.75
CA VAL A 584 -18.71 -17.16 17.16
C VAL A 584 -18.73 -18.38 18.07
N SER A 585 -18.71 -18.14 19.39
CA SER A 585 -18.90 -19.11 20.48
C SER A 585 -19.37 -18.36 21.73
N ASP A 586 -19.69 -19.07 22.81
CA ASP A 586 -20.13 -18.48 24.09
C ASP A 586 -19.11 -17.49 24.71
N ASP A 587 -17.85 -17.59 24.29
CA ASP A 587 -16.71 -16.79 24.75
C ASP A 587 -16.01 -15.99 23.64
N ARG A 588 -16.55 -15.96 22.40
CA ARG A 588 -15.97 -15.22 21.29
C ARG A 588 -17.01 -14.52 20.42
N LYS A 589 -16.72 -13.26 20.10
CA LYS A 589 -17.50 -12.44 19.16
C LYS A 589 -16.62 -11.88 18.04
N SER A 590 -17.26 -11.54 16.93
CA SER A 590 -16.75 -10.57 15.95
C SER A 590 -17.65 -9.33 15.95
N LEU A 591 -17.07 -8.16 15.66
CA LEU A 591 -17.76 -6.87 15.77
C LEU A 591 -17.56 -6.02 14.53
N ARG A 592 -18.61 -5.28 14.17
CA ARG A 592 -18.55 -4.13 13.27
C ARG A 592 -18.66 -2.86 14.10
N LEU A 593 -17.63 -2.01 14.11
CA LEU A 593 -17.59 -0.76 14.86
C LEU A 593 -17.61 0.45 13.93
N ALA A 594 -18.18 1.56 14.40
CA ALA A 594 -18.06 2.86 13.73
C ALA A 594 -18.03 4.01 14.73
N TRP A 595 -17.46 5.13 14.32
CA TRP A 595 -17.42 6.37 15.09
C TRP A 595 -17.42 7.59 14.16
N ALA A 596 -17.53 8.79 14.74
CA ALA A 596 -17.26 10.04 14.06
C ALA A 596 -15.76 10.38 14.19
N GLY A 597 -15.17 10.78 13.06
CA GLY A 597 -13.75 11.14 12.99
C GLY A 597 -13.34 12.25 13.96
N SER A 598 -12.09 12.19 14.41
CA SER A 598 -11.51 13.17 15.34
C SER A 598 -11.09 14.46 14.64
N ARG A 599 -11.08 15.57 15.39
CA ARG A 599 -10.50 16.84 14.92
C ARG A 599 -8.97 16.77 15.05
N GLY A 600 -8.28 17.34 14.06
CA GLY A 600 -6.82 17.31 13.97
C GLY A 600 -6.34 16.36 12.86
N LYS A 601 -5.02 16.26 12.69
CA LYS A 601 -4.39 15.35 11.72
C LYS A 601 -4.34 13.95 12.32
N VAL A 602 -5.20 13.05 11.85
CA VAL A 602 -5.23 11.64 12.29
C VAL A 602 -4.48 10.80 11.26
N HIS A 603 -3.51 10.01 11.72
CA HIS A 603 -2.87 8.96 10.93
C HIS A 603 -3.73 7.69 10.92
N HIS A 604 -4.20 7.28 12.10
CA HIS A 604 -5.03 6.10 12.30
C HIS A 604 -5.74 6.17 13.65
N TYR A 605 -6.62 5.20 13.89
CA TYR A 605 -7.21 4.89 15.17
C TYR A 605 -6.67 3.56 15.66
N ASP A 606 -6.29 3.50 16.93
CA ASP A 606 -6.01 2.24 17.63
C ASP A 606 -7.30 1.77 18.33
N VAL A 607 -7.59 0.47 18.24
CA VAL A 607 -8.76 -0.17 18.86
C VAL A 607 -8.28 -1.17 19.91
N TYR A 608 -8.83 -1.08 21.11
CA TYR A 608 -8.51 -1.95 22.24
C TYR A 608 -9.78 -2.50 22.88
N ARG A 609 -9.65 -3.61 23.59
CA ARG A 609 -10.55 -3.91 24.72
C ARG A 609 -9.88 -3.54 26.03
N ARG A 610 -10.68 -3.13 27.00
CA ARG A 610 -10.27 -2.97 28.40
C ARG A 610 -10.57 -4.25 29.16
N ASP A 611 -9.54 -4.79 29.80
CA ASP A 611 -9.63 -6.01 30.61
C ASP A 611 -10.23 -5.73 32.00
N PRO A 612 -10.83 -6.72 32.68
CA PRO A 612 -11.40 -6.55 34.03
C PRO A 612 -10.40 -6.00 35.06
N GLY A 613 -9.11 -6.29 34.90
CA GLY A 613 -8.03 -5.76 35.74
C GLY A 613 -7.58 -4.33 35.40
N GLY A 614 -8.24 -3.66 34.45
CA GLY A 614 -7.89 -2.31 33.97
C GLY A 614 -6.81 -2.27 32.89
N GLY A 615 -6.24 -3.42 32.51
CA GLY A 615 -5.33 -3.56 31.38
C GLY A 615 -6.02 -3.31 30.03
N ARG A 616 -5.23 -3.27 28.96
CA ARG A 616 -5.71 -3.13 27.59
C ARG A 616 -5.15 -4.26 26.73
N THR A 617 -6.01 -4.83 25.89
CA THR A 617 -5.62 -5.79 24.84
C THR A 617 -5.91 -5.17 23.48
N TYR A 618 -4.92 -5.15 22.59
CA TYR A 618 -5.03 -4.54 21.27
C TYR A 618 -5.84 -5.41 20.30
N LEU A 619 -6.79 -4.78 19.61
CA LEU A 619 -7.69 -5.43 18.64
C LEU A 619 -7.37 -5.06 17.19
N GLY A 620 -6.63 -3.97 16.97
CA GLY A 620 -6.12 -3.56 15.67
C GLY A 620 -6.20 -2.05 15.45
N ALA A 621 -5.95 -1.63 14.21
CA ALA A 621 -5.92 -0.23 13.83
C ALA A 621 -6.49 0.00 12.44
N THR A 622 -6.94 1.22 12.18
CA THR A 622 -7.40 1.64 10.86
C THR A 622 -7.39 3.17 10.71
N PRO A 623 -7.07 3.73 9.53
CA PRO A 623 -7.32 5.15 9.24
C PRO A 623 -8.81 5.45 9.00
N ASN A 624 -9.63 4.42 8.81
CA ASN A 624 -11.07 4.56 8.61
C ASN A 624 -11.79 4.93 9.92
N ASP A 625 -13.02 5.45 9.81
CA ASP A 625 -13.90 5.70 10.96
C ASP A 625 -14.84 4.51 11.25
N ALA A 626 -14.46 3.34 10.74
CA ALA A 626 -15.08 2.06 10.99
C ALA A 626 -14.05 0.95 11.00
N TYR A 627 -14.23 -0.03 11.88
CA TYR A 627 -13.30 -1.14 12.03
C TYR A 627 -14.04 -2.45 12.29
N PHE A 628 -13.65 -3.48 11.55
CA PHE A 628 -14.04 -4.85 11.81
C PHE A 628 -13.08 -5.46 12.83
N VAL A 629 -13.63 -5.90 13.97
CA VAL A 629 -12.89 -6.67 14.97
C VAL A 629 -13.14 -8.15 14.67
N PRO A 630 -12.18 -8.88 14.05
CA PRO A 630 -12.36 -10.28 13.69
C PRO A 630 -12.46 -11.21 14.89
N ARG A 631 -11.92 -10.79 16.03
CA ARG A 631 -11.88 -11.60 17.24
C ARG A 631 -11.89 -10.73 18.49
N LEU A 632 -12.96 -10.84 19.26
CA LEU A 632 -13.07 -10.40 20.64
C LEU A 632 -13.27 -11.64 21.51
N ASP A 633 -12.32 -11.94 22.40
CA ASP A 633 -12.46 -13.03 23.37
C ASP A 633 -12.96 -12.49 24.73
N ARG A 634 -13.86 -13.24 25.37
CA ARG A 634 -14.39 -12.94 26.72
C ARG A 634 -13.31 -13.18 27.77
N ALA A 635 -13.03 -12.20 28.62
CA ALA A 635 -12.12 -12.40 29.75
C ALA A 635 -12.85 -12.93 30.99
N GLY A 636 -12.56 -14.19 31.33
CA GLY A 636 -13.07 -14.83 32.54
C GLY A 636 -14.59 -14.79 32.61
N ALA A 637 -15.13 -14.23 33.69
CA ALA A 637 -16.57 -14.18 33.95
C ALA A 637 -17.23 -12.83 33.58
N GLU A 638 -16.57 -11.99 32.77
CA GLU A 638 -17.12 -10.66 32.46
C GLU A 638 -18.49 -10.77 31.77
N THR A 639 -19.45 -9.95 32.16
CA THR A 639 -20.78 -9.88 31.53
C THR A 639 -20.84 -8.86 30.39
N SER A 640 -19.82 -8.01 30.29
CA SER A 640 -19.66 -7.00 29.24
C SER A 640 -18.19 -6.64 29.08
N THR A 641 -17.74 -6.47 27.83
CA THR A 641 -16.41 -5.96 27.50
C THR A 641 -16.51 -4.48 27.13
N THR A 642 -15.59 -3.64 27.63
CA THR A 642 -15.46 -2.26 27.14
C THR A 642 -14.47 -2.21 25.98
N ILE A 643 -14.93 -1.69 24.84
CA ILE A 643 -14.10 -1.37 23.68
C ILE A 643 -13.67 0.09 23.78
N GLU A 644 -12.41 0.36 23.44
CA GLU A 644 -11.81 1.69 23.43
C GLU A 644 -11.25 2.01 22.04
N VAL A 645 -11.50 3.22 21.56
CA VAL A 645 -10.92 3.73 20.31
C VAL A 645 -10.21 5.05 20.58
N GLU A 646 -8.94 5.13 20.20
CA GLU A 646 -8.11 6.32 20.34
C GLU A 646 -7.66 6.81 18.96
N ALA A 647 -7.63 8.13 18.76
CA ALA A 647 -7.06 8.72 17.55
C ALA A 647 -5.55 8.93 17.74
N VAL A 648 -4.78 8.63 16.69
CA VAL A 648 -3.32 8.73 16.68
C VAL A 648 -2.90 9.72 15.58
N SER A 649 -2.11 10.73 15.92
CA SER A 649 -1.52 11.65 14.94
C SER A 649 -0.38 11.01 14.14
N THR A 650 0.12 11.70 13.13
CA THR A 650 1.27 11.21 12.34
C THR A 650 2.53 11.10 13.20
N GLU A 651 2.70 11.97 14.19
CA GLU A 651 3.78 11.95 15.19
C GLU A 651 3.52 10.99 16.36
N TYR A 652 2.48 10.14 16.27
CA TYR A 652 2.08 9.16 17.29
C TYR A 652 1.64 9.77 18.63
N GLY A 653 1.16 11.01 18.61
CA GLY A 653 0.41 11.58 19.73
C GLY A 653 -1.00 10.99 19.75
N ARG A 654 -1.41 10.51 20.93
CA ARG A 654 -2.68 9.81 21.11
C ARG A 654 -3.69 10.68 21.84
N SER A 655 -4.95 10.60 21.41
CA SER A 655 -6.08 11.23 22.09
C SER A 655 -6.51 10.44 23.33
N PRO A 656 -7.37 10.99 24.20
CA PRO A 656 -8.20 10.17 25.07
C PRO A 656 -9.07 9.19 24.24
N ALA A 657 -9.51 8.09 24.86
CA ALA A 657 -10.35 7.09 24.21
C ALA A 657 -11.83 7.48 24.20
N ALA A 658 -12.54 7.13 23.13
CA ALA A 658 -13.98 6.89 23.16
C ALA A 658 -14.24 5.45 23.57
N THR A 659 -15.36 5.18 24.25
CA THR A 659 -15.67 3.85 24.76
C THR A 659 -17.07 3.39 24.42
N VAL A 660 -17.25 2.09 24.19
CA VAL A 660 -18.56 1.45 24.05
C VAL A 660 -18.54 0.08 24.75
N ALA A 661 -19.67 -0.33 25.33
CA ALA A 661 -19.81 -1.62 26.00
C ALA A 661 -20.40 -2.67 25.05
N VAL A 662 -19.83 -3.87 25.06
CA VAL A 662 -20.29 -5.04 24.28
C VAL A 662 -20.74 -6.12 25.27
N PRO A 663 -22.06 -6.42 25.36
CA PRO A 663 -22.56 -7.41 26.30
C PRO A 663 -22.25 -8.84 25.84
N TRP A 664 -22.03 -9.75 26.80
CA TRP A 664 -21.96 -11.19 26.59
C TRP A 664 -23.30 -11.84 26.91
N ALA A 665 -23.73 -12.79 26.08
CA ALA A 665 -24.86 -13.66 26.39
C ALA A 665 -24.36 -14.90 27.14
N GLY A 666 -25.22 -15.49 28.00
CA GLY A 666 -24.92 -16.74 28.70
C GLY A 666 -24.08 -16.62 29.98
N ASP A 667 -24.26 -17.60 30.87
CA ASP A 667 -23.44 -17.75 32.08
C ASP A 667 -21.98 -18.03 31.68
N PRO A 668 -20.99 -17.39 32.31
CA PRO A 668 -19.60 -17.67 32.03
C PRO A 668 -19.30 -19.12 32.37
N GLY A 669 -19.02 -19.94 31.36
CA GLY A 669 -18.66 -21.35 31.53
C GLY A 669 -17.53 -21.52 32.54
N PRO A 670 -17.42 -22.67 33.22
CA PRO A 670 -16.45 -22.87 34.28
C PRO A 670 -15.03 -22.60 33.78
N SER A 671 -14.37 -21.64 34.43
CA SER A 671 -13.04 -21.15 34.06
C SER A 671 -12.00 -22.27 34.09
N GLY A 672 -11.55 -22.74 32.93
CA GLY A 672 -10.38 -23.62 32.80
C GLY A 672 -9.10 -22.83 33.04
N ARG A 673 -8.50 -22.94 34.23
CA ARG A 673 -7.13 -22.50 34.49
C ARG A 673 -6.14 -23.41 33.75
N PRO A 674 -5.11 -22.88 33.05
CA PRO A 674 -3.83 -23.57 32.97
C PRO A 674 -3.02 -23.19 34.21
N SER A 675 -2.96 -24.07 35.22
CA SER A 675 -2.01 -23.94 36.32
C SER A 675 -0.67 -24.52 35.89
N THR A 676 0.33 -23.67 35.68
CA THR A 676 1.74 -24.06 35.63
C THR A 676 2.35 -24.01 37.03
N SER A 677 2.64 -25.19 37.59
CA SER A 677 3.66 -25.46 38.62
C SER A 677 3.82 -26.99 38.65
N GLY A 678 4.89 -27.63 38.19
CA GLY A 678 6.27 -27.48 38.62
C GLY A 678 6.58 -28.57 39.66
N GLY A 679 7.22 -29.69 39.26
CA GLY A 679 7.73 -30.70 40.21
C GLY A 679 8.01 -32.11 39.66
N SER A 680 9.23 -32.31 39.14
CA SER A 680 10.19 -33.41 39.44
C SER A 680 9.77 -34.90 39.55
N THR A 681 10.60 -35.75 38.90
CA THR A 681 10.95 -37.19 39.17
C THR A 681 9.88 -38.25 38.89
N THR A 682 10.08 -39.44 38.28
CA THR A 682 11.24 -40.29 37.96
C THR A 682 10.80 -41.45 37.02
N SER A 683 11.74 -41.99 36.23
CA SER A 683 11.79 -43.28 35.49
C SER A 683 10.57 -44.22 35.37
N ARG A 684 10.32 -44.76 34.17
CA ARG A 684 10.48 -46.21 33.86
C ARG A 684 10.14 -46.56 32.40
N ASP A 685 11.05 -47.35 31.82
CA ASP A 685 10.88 -48.48 30.90
C ASP A 685 10.18 -48.29 29.54
N LEU A 686 11.03 -48.23 28.51
CA LEU A 686 10.73 -48.61 27.12
C LEU A 686 10.78 -50.15 27.00
N ALA A 687 9.65 -50.75 26.66
CA ALA A 687 9.60 -52.10 26.09
C ALA A 687 9.12 -52.00 24.63
N THR A 688 9.98 -52.47 23.72
CA THR A 688 9.67 -52.83 22.33
C THR A 688 8.53 -53.86 22.25
N PRO A 689 7.88 -53.95 21.08
CA PRO A 689 7.94 -55.26 20.43
C PRO A 689 8.20 -55.20 18.92
N THR A 690 9.04 -56.14 18.50
CA THR A 690 9.15 -56.68 17.15
C THR A 690 7.88 -57.44 16.76
N SER A 691 7.39 -57.15 15.56
CA SER A 691 7.06 -58.12 14.50
C SER A 691 6.80 -57.37 13.20
#